data_AF-A0A1C5HKQ6-F1
#
_entry.id   AF-A0A1C5HKQ6-F1
#
_cell.length_a   1.000
_cell.length_b   1.000
_cell.length_c   1.000
_cell.angle_alpha   90.00
_cell.angle_beta   90.00
_cell.angle_gamma   90.00
#
_symmetry.space_group_name_H-M   'P 1'
#
loop_
_entity.id
_entity.type
_entity.pdbx_description
1 polymer ?
#
loop_
_entity_poly.entity_id
_entity_poly.type
_entity_poly.pdbx_seq_one_letter_code
_entity_poly.pdbx_strand_id
1 'polypeptide(L)'
;METGDPRNVVPPGRARPFFGFVTGVLALAVLVSAGPLAGLPGRLDDLPAAFWTMAALAVACDARPFVPPGRRESSAVFPSTCFTFAILLGWGLGPAVAVQAVAVAVSGWRMRHAAWRTVFNGAQYAVALGAAYAVTRLGSGGLFDDGRLRWTDVAVVGGATVAWFAANYGLVSTAVRLRFGERWWPGVRQGLPYELLSTGSLLLLAPVLVTAARASAVLIPLVLVPLFAVYRMARLSAEQEELASLDPLTGLPNRKALLAEVAEQVHLHAEREARGDPDGHLALLLIDLDRFKHVNDALGHAVGDRLLVEVSARLAAVVGPGDLVARLGGDEFAIVGTRLTGADQARELAERAVRALVEPVELDGLPLDVGGSIGIAVFPEHGEDYATLMRHADVAMYDAKHRNDTVAVYAAESDHNSAERLALLADLRRVLECGRGGADRRGGSPRPAADPGPPHAGAVVGVDLPGPEAGTPDGDDLTHPAAGAEPPAGVRGSDGAALPAGPGPLPAARRPVGRRWGRRRRDPAELAGSDELIKRIVTGADPIRRRAQAQAQTTEPAGTGRSADVPPAVADGQPPTPPPAGPAWSGERERQPDPTGAGEITMYYQPQIAIATGEVVGVEALLRWRHPRRGMVDPGELIQVAEQSAVMRLLTRRVVDDVVEQLAKWTAAGTDLRAALNVSVRDLHTGEVADQIADRLTRFGVRPDRLQVEITEGALMADPRRVLATISQLHRIGVGIALDDFGTGYSSLQHLRRLPLSEVKVDRSFVLGMTEDADDAAIVRSMIELAGALGLRVVAEGVEDERTWRLLHAAGCDVAQGWFYARPMPAEELTGWLARYRPVRPTVTADGDRQRRPAR
;
A
#
# COMPACT_ATOMS: atom_id res chain seq x y z
N MET A 1 -26.60 -26.21 -9.25
CA MET A 1 -27.78 -25.35 -9.50
C MET A 1 -27.27 -23.93 -9.63
N GLU A 2 -27.30 -23.34 -10.82
CA GLU A 2 -26.97 -21.92 -11.00
C GLU A 2 -27.82 -21.11 -10.04
N THR A 3 -27.18 -20.41 -9.10
CA THR A 3 -27.84 -19.47 -8.20
C THR A 3 -28.50 -18.41 -9.07
N GLY A 4 -29.84 -18.40 -9.11
CA GLY A 4 -30.57 -17.44 -9.90
C GLY A 4 -30.15 -16.01 -9.53
N ASP A 5 -29.97 -15.16 -10.55
CA ASP A 5 -29.54 -13.76 -10.39
C ASP A 5 -30.25 -13.15 -9.17
N PRO A 6 -29.52 -12.77 -8.10
CA PRO A 6 -30.11 -12.29 -6.87
C PRO A 6 -31.00 -11.07 -7.11
N ARG A 7 -30.86 -10.37 -8.25
CA ARG A 7 -31.69 -9.24 -8.72
C ARG A 7 -33.10 -9.63 -9.16
N ASN A 8 -33.36 -10.89 -9.46
CA ASN A 8 -34.69 -11.38 -9.80
C ASN A 8 -35.58 -11.62 -8.55
N VAL A 9 -35.00 -11.55 -7.35
CA VAL A 9 -35.68 -11.85 -6.08
C VAL A 9 -35.96 -10.56 -5.30
N VAL A 10 -37.15 -10.45 -4.70
CA VAL A 10 -37.52 -9.34 -3.80
C VAL A 10 -37.64 -9.88 -2.38
N PRO A 11 -36.99 -9.26 -1.36
CA PRO A 11 -37.09 -9.73 0.02
C PRO A 11 -38.55 -9.73 0.53
N PRO A 12 -39.02 -10.78 1.22
CA PRO A 12 -40.42 -10.94 1.59
C PRO A 12 -40.95 -9.79 2.47
N GLY A 13 -40.14 -9.26 3.39
CA GLY A 13 -40.50 -8.11 4.24
C GLY A 13 -40.66 -6.78 3.50
N ARG A 14 -40.18 -6.67 2.25
CA ARG A 14 -40.23 -5.45 1.44
C ARG A 14 -41.05 -5.60 0.15
N ALA A 15 -41.61 -6.78 -0.11
CA ALA A 15 -42.38 -7.06 -1.31
C ALA A 15 -43.58 -6.12 -1.48
N ARG A 16 -44.36 -5.88 -0.42
CA ARG A 16 -45.55 -4.99 -0.48
C ARG A 16 -45.21 -3.55 -0.91
N PRO A 17 -44.31 -2.80 -0.23
CA PRO A 17 -43.98 -1.44 -0.63
C PRO A 17 -43.31 -1.39 -2.01
N PHE A 18 -42.48 -2.39 -2.35
CA PHE A 18 -41.82 -2.48 -3.65
C PHE A 18 -42.82 -2.68 -4.79
N PHE A 19 -43.68 -3.70 -4.73
CA PHE A 19 -44.66 -3.95 -5.78
C PHE A 19 -45.74 -2.86 -5.85
N GLY A 20 -46.06 -2.20 -4.73
CA GLY A 20 -46.91 -1.01 -4.72
C GLY A 20 -46.30 0.14 -5.54
N PHE A 21 -45.00 0.39 -5.37
CA PHE A 21 -44.26 1.35 -6.19
C PHE A 21 -44.22 0.95 -7.67
N VAL A 22 -43.85 -0.30 -8.00
CA VAL A 22 -43.82 -0.80 -9.38
C VAL A 22 -45.18 -0.64 -10.07
N THR A 23 -46.28 -0.96 -9.37
CA THR A 23 -47.64 -0.79 -9.89
C THR A 23 -47.99 0.68 -10.10
N GLY A 24 -47.56 1.57 -9.19
CA GLY A 24 -47.75 3.01 -9.34
C GLY A 24 -47.01 3.58 -10.57
N VAL A 25 -45.77 3.14 -10.80
CA VAL A 25 -44.98 3.51 -11.99
C VAL A 25 -45.64 2.99 -13.26
N LEU A 26 -46.15 1.75 -13.24
CA LEU A 26 -46.89 1.19 -14.37
C LEU A 26 -48.18 1.97 -14.68
N ALA A 27 -48.95 2.35 -13.65
CA ALA A 27 -50.15 3.17 -13.83
C ALA A 27 -49.83 4.54 -14.44
N LEU A 28 -48.75 5.19 -13.97
CA LEU A 28 -48.27 6.44 -14.54
C LEU A 28 -47.80 6.27 -16.00
N ALA A 29 -47.08 5.19 -16.30
CA ALA A 29 -46.64 4.88 -17.65
C ALA A 29 -47.83 4.70 -18.61
N VAL A 30 -48.86 3.97 -18.19
CA VAL A 30 -50.10 3.80 -18.97
C VAL A 30 -50.80 5.15 -19.17
N LEU A 31 -50.92 5.96 -18.12
CA LEU A 31 -51.54 7.29 -18.22
C LEU A 31 -50.83 8.19 -19.25
N VAL A 32 -49.50 8.19 -19.24
CA VAL A 32 -48.67 9.01 -20.13
C VAL A 32 -48.67 8.50 -21.58
N SER A 33 -48.77 7.18 -21.78
CA SER A 33 -48.60 6.55 -23.10
C SER A 33 -49.91 6.16 -23.81
N ALA A 34 -51.03 6.01 -23.09
CA ALA A 34 -52.29 5.52 -23.67
C ALA A 34 -52.80 6.37 -24.84
N GLY A 35 -52.87 7.70 -24.68
CA GLY A 35 -53.30 8.60 -25.74
C GLY A 35 -52.37 8.58 -26.96
N PRO A 36 -51.05 8.80 -26.79
CA PRO A 36 -50.09 8.73 -27.89
C PRO A 36 -50.05 7.37 -28.61
N LEU A 37 -50.22 6.26 -27.90
CA LEU A 37 -50.25 4.91 -28.50
C LEU A 37 -51.57 4.62 -29.23
N ALA A 38 -52.71 5.10 -28.73
CA ALA A 38 -54.00 4.90 -29.39
C ALA A 38 -54.07 5.53 -30.79
N GLY A 39 -53.33 6.63 -31.02
CA GLY A 39 -53.21 7.29 -32.31
C GLY A 39 -52.15 6.69 -33.25
N LEU A 40 -51.37 5.70 -32.81
CA LEU A 40 -50.28 5.10 -33.59
C LEU A 40 -50.76 4.33 -34.83
N PRO A 41 -51.80 3.45 -34.76
CA PRO A 41 -52.16 2.58 -35.87
C PRO A 41 -52.51 3.35 -37.15
N GLY A 42 -53.18 4.49 -37.02
CA GLY A 42 -53.53 5.35 -38.15
C GLY A 42 -52.38 6.20 -38.71
N ARG A 43 -51.16 6.09 -38.16
CA ARG A 43 -49.96 6.80 -38.61
C ARG A 43 -48.85 5.87 -39.07
N LEU A 44 -49.01 4.55 -38.91
CA LEU A 44 -47.96 3.56 -39.22
C LEU A 44 -47.55 3.59 -40.69
N ASP A 45 -48.52 3.75 -41.59
CA ASP A 45 -48.29 3.77 -43.04
C ASP A 45 -47.55 5.03 -43.50
N ASP A 46 -47.61 6.11 -42.73
CA ASP A 46 -46.97 7.40 -43.02
C ASP A 46 -45.52 7.50 -42.48
N LEU A 47 -45.04 6.49 -41.75
CA LEU A 47 -43.72 6.53 -41.14
C LEU A 47 -42.60 6.26 -42.17
N PRO A 48 -41.58 7.13 -42.26
CA PRO A 48 -40.53 7.01 -43.27
C PRO A 48 -39.58 5.83 -42.97
N ALA A 49 -38.85 5.39 -44.00
CA ALA A 49 -37.83 4.33 -43.85
C ALA A 49 -36.78 4.62 -42.77
N ALA A 50 -36.47 5.91 -42.53
CA ALA A 50 -35.59 6.35 -41.45
C ALA A 50 -36.07 5.94 -40.05
N PHE A 51 -37.39 6.03 -39.79
CA PHE A 51 -37.99 5.57 -38.54
C PHE A 51 -37.78 4.07 -38.36
N TRP A 52 -38.14 3.27 -39.37
CA TRP A 52 -38.02 1.81 -39.31
C TRP A 52 -36.57 1.34 -39.15
N THR A 53 -35.62 2.05 -39.77
CA THR A 53 -34.18 1.78 -39.61
C THR A 53 -33.76 1.99 -38.15
N MET A 54 -34.14 3.10 -37.51
CA MET A 54 -33.84 3.33 -36.09
C MET A 54 -34.56 2.34 -35.17
N ALA A 55 -35.81 1.97 -35.47
CA ALA A 55 -36.55 0.99 -34.70
C ALA A 55 -35.87 -0.39 -34.74
N ALA A 56 -35.42 -0.83 -35.92
CA ALA A 56 -34.69 -2.07 -36.09
C ALA A 56 -33.35 -2.06 -35.34
N LEU A 57 -32.59 -0.96 -35.45
CA LEU A 57 -31.31 -0.81 -34.74
C LEU A 57 -31.48 -0.75 -33.23
N ALA A 58 -32.53 -0.07 -32.72
CA ALA A 58 -32.84 -0.02 -31.30
C ALA A 58 -33.01 -1.43 -30.70
N VAL A 59 -33.74 -2.30 -31.39
CA VAL A 59 -33.96 -3.69 -30.96
C VAL A 59 -32.71 -4.54 -31.16
N ALA A 60 -32.01 -4.39 -32.28
CA ALA A 60 -30.82 -5.18 -32.61
C ALA A 60 -29.64 -4.89 -31.65
N CYS A 61 -29.40 -3.62 -31.31
CA CYS A 61 -28.33 -3.24 -30.39
C CYS A 61 -28.63 -3.69 -28.95
N ASP A 62 -29.88 -3.60 -28.52
CA ASP A 62 -30.30 -4.07 -27.19
C ASP A 62 -30.37 -5.60 -27.08
N ALA A 63 -30.31 -6.32 -28.20
CA ALA A 63 -30.16 -7.76 -28.18
C ALA A 63 -28.78 -8.19 -27.63
N ARG A 64 -27.77 -7.33 -27.56
CA ARG A 64 -26.50 -7.60 -26.85
C ARG A 64 -26.01 -6.31 -26.21
N PRO A 65 -26.63 -5.86 -25.10
CA PRO A 65 -26.30 -4.60 -24.49
C PRO A 65 -24.91 -4.66 -23.86
N PHE A 66 -24.28 -3.51 -23.72
CA PHE A 66 -22.94 -3.41 -23.17
C PHE A 66 -22.97 -3.54 -21.65
N VAL A 67 -22.24 -4.52 -21.11
CA VAL A 67 -22.04 -4.70 -19.67
C VAL A 67 -20.54 -4.56 -19.40
N PRO A 68 -20.07 -3.52 -18.67
CA PRO A 68 -18.68 -3.42 -18.28
C PRO A 68 -18.31 -4.55 -17.28
N PRO A 69 -17.19 -5.27 -17.48
CA PRO A 69 -16.62 -6.18 -16.49
C PRO A 69 -16.29 -5.47 -15.15
N GLY A 70 -16.37 -6.20 -14.03
CA GLY A 70 -15.89 -5.75 -12.71
C GLY A 70 -16.71 -4.67 -12.01
N ARG A 71 -17.77 -4.14 -12.62
CA ARG A 71 -18.76 -3.28 -11.95
C ARG A 71 -20.10 -3.98 -11.91
N ARG A 72 -20.91 -3.68 -10.89
CA ARG A 72 -22.29 -4.18 -10.74
C ARG A 72 -22.95 -4.27 -12.12
N GLU A 73 -23.46 -5.45 -12.48
CA GLU A 73 -24.24 -5.69 -13.71
C GLU A 73 -25.48 -4.75 -13.84
N SER A 74 -25.72 -3.85 -12.89
CA SER A 74 -26.69 -2.76 -12.95
C SER A 74 -26.35 -1.63 -13.92
N SER A 75 -25.14 -1.61 -14.50
CA SER A 75 -24.64 -0.48 -15.31
C SER A 75 -24.67 -0.76 -16.81
N ALA A 76 -25.53 -1.70 -17.24
CA ALA A 76 -25.66 -2.06 -18.64
C ALA A 76 -26.12 -0.85 -19.46
N VAL A 77 -25.36 -0.51 -20.49
CA VAL A 77 -25.69 0.60 -21.38
C VAL A 77 -26.54 0.06 -22.51
N PHE A 78 -27.77 0.58 -22.64
CA PHE A 78 -28.75 0.20 -23.66
C PHE A 78 -28.78 1.23 -24.78
N PRO A 79 -28.21 0.94 -25.97
CA PRO A 79 -28.20 1.87 -27.09
C PRO A 79 -29.60 2.24 -27.58
N SER A 80 -30.65 1.44 -27.28
CA SER A 80 -32.03 1.81 -27.63
C SER A 80 -32.42 3.19 -27.12
N THR A 81 -31.87 3.63 -25.98
CA THR A 81 -32.14 4.96 -25.39
C THR A 81 -31.84 6.09 -26.36
N CYS A 82 -30.75 6.00 -27.14
CA CYS A 82 -30.41 6.98 -28.15
C CYS A 82 -31.43 7.00 -29.29
N PHE A 83 -31.76 5.83 -29.83
CA PHE A 83 -32.68 5.68 -30.95
C PHE A 83 -34.12 6.06 -30.58
N THR A 84 -34.60 5.67 -29.41
CA THR A 84 -35.97 5.98 -28.97
C THR A 84 -36.12 7.44 -28.56
N PHE A 85 -35.07 8.07 -28.03
CA PHE A 85 -35.05 9.51 -27.83
C PHE A 85 -34.98 10.29 -29.16
N ALA A 86 -34.25 9.78 -30.17
CA ALA A 86 -34.28 10.36 -31.52
C ALA A 86 -35.67 10.22 -32.16
N ILE A 87 -36.32 9.06 -31.99
CA ILE A 87 -37.69 8.84 -32.45
C ILE A 87 -38.67 9.78 -31.73
N LEU A 88 -38.48 10.02 -30.43
CA LEU A 88 -39.29 10.98 -29.66
C LEU A 88 -39.20 12.39 -30.25
N LEU A 89 -37.98 12.84 -30.55
CA LEU A 89 -37.74 14.17 -31.14
C LEU A 89 -38.25 14.29 -32.58
N GLY A 90 -38.24 13.20 -33.35
CA GLY A 90 -38.63 13.20 -34.76
C GLY A 90 -40.13 12.94 -35.03
N TRP A 91 -40.73 11.98 -34.34
CA TRP A 91 -42.09 11.48 -34.61
C TRP A 91 -42.99 11.42 -33.36
N GLY A 92 -42.48 11.85 -32.20
CA GLY A 92 -43.25 12.01 -30.98
C GLY A 92 -43.31 10.78 -30.07
N LEU A 93 -44.10 10.91 -28.99
CA LEU A 93 -44.07 10.00 -27.85
C LEU A 93 -44.59 8.58 -28.16
N GLY A 94 -45.66 8.45 -28.96
CA GLY A 94 -46.28 7.15 -29.26
C GLY A 94 -45.33 6.16 -29.92
N PRO A 95 -44.73 6.50 -31.07
CA PRO A 95 -43.75 5.64 -31.73
C PRO A 95 -42.53 5.32 -30.86
N ALA A 96 -42.04 6.30 -30.09
CA ALA A 96 -40.89 6.11 -29.21
C ALA A 96 -41.17 5.08 -28.10
N VAL A 97 -42.32 5.17 -27.43
CA VAL A 97 -42.74 4.23 -26.39
C VAL A 97 -42.96 2.83 -26.97
N ALA A 98 -43.56 2.71 -28.15
CA ALA A 98 -43.79 1.43 -28.81
C ALA A 98 -42.47 0.70 -29.11
N VAL A 99 -41.51 1.39 -29.72
CA VAL A 99 -40.19 0.82 -30.04
C VAL A 99 -39.42 0.46 -28.76
N GLN A 100 -39.43 1.33 -27.74
CA GLN A 100 -38.75 1.05 -26.47
C GLN A 100 -39.36 -0.16 -25.75
N ALA A 101 -40.69 -0.33 -25.78
CA ALA A 101 -41.35 -1.49 -25.18
C ALA A 101 -40.92 -2.80 -25.85
N VAL A 102 -40.80 -2.82 -27.17
CA VAL A 102 -40.29 -3.98 -27.92
C VAL A 102 -38.83 -4.26 -27.59
N ALA A 103 -37.96 -3.24 -27.57
CA ALA A 103 -36.55 -3.39 -27.24
C ALA A 103 -36.36 -3.97 -25.82
N VAL A 104 -37.10 -3.45 -24.84
CA VAL A 104 -37.08 -3.95 -23.45
C VAL A 104 -37.59 -5.37 -23.34
N ALA A 105 -38.64 -5.74 -24.09
CA ALA A 105 -39.16 -7.11 -24.09
C ALA A 105 -38.14 -8.12 -24.65
N VAL A 106 -37.49 -7.79 -25.77
CA VAL A 106 -36.44 -8.62 -26.38
C VAL A 106 -35.23 -8.75 -25.46
N SER A 107 -34.76 -7.64 -24.89
CA SER A 107 -33.67 -7.61 -23.93
C SER A 107 -33.98 -8.42 -22.67
N GLY A 108 -35.17 -8.23 -22.09
CA GLY A 108 -35.61 -8.95 -20.90
C GLY A 108 -35.73 -10.47 -21.10
N TRP A 109 -36.22 -10.90 -22.28
CA TRP A 109 -36.26 -12.32 -22.64
C TRP A 109 -34.86 -12.91 -22.76
N ARG A 110 -33.96 -12.24 -23.48
CA ARG A 110 -32.59 -12.73 -23.68
C ARG A 110 -31.78 -12.76 -22.40
N MET A 111 -31.92 -11.75 -21.54
CA MET A 111 -31.21 -11.63 -20.26
C MET A 111 -31.84 -12.44 -19.14
N ARG A 112 -32.90 -13.22 -19.42
CA ARG A 112 -33.65 -14.03 -18.44
C ARG A 112 -34.08 -13.20 -17.21
N HIS A 113 -34.48 -11.96 -17.43
CA HIS A 113 -34.99 -11.10 -16.37
C HIS A 113 -36.32 -11.62 -15.82
N ALA A 114 -36.55 -11.44 -14.52
CA ALA A 114 -37.87 -11.69 -13.95
C ALA A 114 -38.94 -10.84 -14.64
N ALA A 115 -40.13 -11.38 -14.84
CA ALA A 115 -41.22 -10.70 -15.56
C ALA A 115 -41.53 -9.30 -15.00
N TRP A 116 -41.51 -9.16 -13.67
CA TRP A 116 -41.73 -7.88 -13.01
C TRP A 116 -40.66 -6.83 -13.36
N ARG A 117 -39.40 -7.25 -13.57
CA ARG A 117 -38.28 -6.36 -13.91
C ARG A 117 -38.41 -5.85 -15.33
N THR A 118 -38.81 -6.70 -16.28
CA THR A 118 -39.09 -6.31 -17.66
C THR A 118 -40.25 -5.32 -17.72
N VAL A 119 -41.34 -5.58 -16.96
CA VAL A 119 -42.49 -4.67 -16.87
C VAL A 119 -42.10 -3.32 -16.26
N PHE A 120 -41.33 -3.35 -15.16
CA PHE A 120 -40.85 -2.12 -14.51
C PHE A 120 -39.95 -1.30 -15.46
N ASN A 121 -38.99 -1.92 -16.13
CA ASN A 121 -38.11 -1.24 -17.08
C ASN A 121 -38.92 -0.59 -18.21
N GLY A 122 -39.90 -1.29 -18.78
CA GLY A 122 -40.78 -0.74 -19.81
C GLY A 122 -41.56 0.48 -19.31
N ALA A 123 -42.14 0.39 -18.11
CA ALA A 123 -42.87 1.49 -17.49
C ALA A 123 -41.98 2.69 -17.17
N GLN A 124 -40.80 2.44 -16.59
CA GLN A 124 -39.79 3.46 -16.28
C GLN A 124 -39.39 4.26 -17.52
N TYR A 125 -39.04 3.59 -18.62
CA TYR A 125 -38.65 4.28 -19.84
C TYR A 125 -39.81 5.06 -20.46
N ALA A 126 -41.05 4.54 -20.41
CA ALA A 126 -42.22 5.27 -20.89
C ALA A 126 -42.47 6.57 -20.09
N VAL A 127 -42.30 6.53 -18.76
CA VAL A 127 -42.39 7.73 -17.90
C VAL A 127 -41.26 8.71 -18.22
N ALA A 128 -40.03 8.23 -18.39
CA ALA A 128 -38.89 9.08 -18.73
C ALA A 128 -39.05 9.76 -20.11
N LEU A 129 -39.50 9.01 -21.13
CA LEU A 129 -39.83 9.57 -22.45
C LEU A 129 -40.98 10.57 -22.37
N GLY A 130 -41.99 10.33 -21.52
CA GLY A 130 -43.07 11.27 -21.28
C GLY A 130 -42.62 12.57 -20.62
N ALA A 131 -41.73 12.49 -19.64
CA ALA A 131 -41.12 13.66 -19.00
C ALA A 131 -40.33 14.51 -20.00
N ALA A 132 -39.52 13.85 -20.85
CA ALA A 132 -38.81 14.51 -21.94
C ALA A 132 -39.78 15.17 -22.93
N TYR A 133 -40.83 14.46 -23.33
CA TYR A 133 -41.85 14.97 -24.25
C TYR A 133 -42.55 16.22 -23.70
N ALA A 134 -42.89 16.22 -22.41
CA ALA A 134 -43.49 17.37 -21.76
C ALA A 134 -42.60 18.62 -21.88
N VAL A 135 -41.28 18.47 -21.72
CA VAL A 135 -40.33 19.58 -21.91
C VAL A 135 -40.29 20.03 -23.37
N THR A 136 -40.29 19.11 -24.34
CA THR A 136 -40.32 19.48 -25.76
C THR A 136 -41.56 20.29 -26.14
N ARG A 137 -42.68 20.11 -25.43
CA ARG A 137 -43.95 20.82 -25.64
C ARG A 137 -43.97 22.22 -25.02
N LEU A 138 -43.06 22.53 -24.11
CA LEU A 138 -42.87 23.87 -23.53
C LEU A 138 -42.02 24.79 -24.42
N GLY A 139 -41.39 24.25 -25.47
CA GLY A 139 -40.63 25.01 -26.46
C GLY A 139 -41.51 25.85 -27.39
N SER A 140 -40.91 26.84 -28.05
CA SER A 140 -41.61 27.90 -28.80
C SER A 140 -42.06 27.53 -30.24
N GLY A 141 -41.95 26.27 -30.67
CA GLY A 141 -42.31 25.83 -32.03
C GLY A 141 -41.69 24.48 -32.40
N GLY A 142 -41.99 23.96 -33.59
CA GLY A 142 -41.56 22.62 -34.01
C GLY A 142 -40.05 22.48 -34.08
N LEU A 143 -39.54 21.51 -33.32
CA LEU A 143 -38.13 21.20 -33.22
C LEU A 143 -37.57 20.90 -34.62
N PHE A 144 -36.59 21.70 -35.02
CA PHE A 144 -35.86 21.61 -36.28
C PHE A 144 -36.66 21.95 -37.56
N ASP A 145 -37.84 22.57 -37.51
CA ASP A 145 -38.73 22.76 -38.69
C ASP A 145 -38.08 23.45 -39.91
N ASP A 146 -37.14 24.38 -39.73
CA ASP A 146 -36.51 25.16 -40.82
C ASP A 146 -35.11 24.67 -41.23
N GLY A 147 -34.64 23.53 -40.71
CA GLY A 147 -33.27 23.02 -40.97
C GLY A 147 -32.14 23.85 -40.34
N ARG A 148 -32.45 24.92 -39.60
CA ARG A 148 -31.50 25.71 -38.81
C ARG A 148 -31.64 25.37 -37.33
N LEU A 149 -30.54 24.94 -36.68
CA LEU A 149 -30.49 24.77 -35.23
C LEU A 149 -30.50 26.13 -34.54
N ARG A 150 -31.51 26.43 -33.73
CA ARG A 150 -31.54 27.61 -32.85
C ARG A 150 -31.00 27.24 -31.47
N TRP A 151 -30.45 28.21 -30.74
CA TRP A 151 -30.07 28.01 -29.34
C TRP A 151 -31.26 27.59 -28.45
N THR A 152 -32.48 28.00 -28.82
CA THR A 152 -33.72 27.54 -28.19
C THR A 152 -33.95 26.04 -28.37
N ASP A 153 -33.63 25.48 -29.54
CA ASP A 153 -33.77 24.05 -29.81
C ASP A 153 -32.76 23.25 -28.98
N VAL A 154 -31.52 23.75 -28.89
CA VAL A 154 -30.48 23.18 -28.03
C VAL A 154 -30.90 23.21 -26.56
N ALA A 155 -31.46 24.32 -26.09
CA ALA A 155 -31.94 24.46 -24.70
C ALA A 155 -33.11 23.51 -24.41
N VAL A 156 -34.05 23.36 -25.34
CA VAL A 156 -35.19 22.43 -25.21
C VAL A 156 -34.72 20.98 -25.21
N VAL A 157 -33.81 20.60 -26.11
CA VAL A 157 -33.21 19.24 -26.15
C VAL A 157 -32.40 18.96 -24.89
N GLY A 158 -31.61 19.92 -24.42
CA GLY A 158 -30.87 19.81 -23.16
C GLY A 158 -31.81 19.65 -21.95
N GLY A 159 -32.87 20.45 -21.88
CA GLY A 159 -33.90 20.33 -20.86
C GLY A 159 -34.64 18.98 -20.91
N ALA A 160 -34.98 18.49 -22.11
CA ALA A 160 -35.60 17.19 -22.30
C ALA A 160 -34.67 16.04 -21.86
N THR A 161 -33.36 16.17 -22.13
CA THR A 161 -32.33 15.23 -21.68
C THR A 161 -32.26 15.19 -20.16
N VAL A 162 -32.24 16.35 -19.50
CA VAL A 162 -32.25 16.45 -18.03
C VAL A 162 -33.53 15.88 -17.43
N ALA A 163 -34.69 16.18 -18.00
CA ALA A 163 -35.98 15.66 -17.53
C ALA A 163 -36.07 14.14 -17.68
N TRP A 164 -35.62 13.59 -18.81
CA TRP A 164 -35.52 12.15 -19.02
C TRP A 164 -34.62 11.52 -17.96
N PHE A 165 -33.43 12.07 -17.77
CA PHE A 165 -32.43 11.52 -16.84
C PHE A 165 -32.93 11.57 -15.40
N ALA A 166 -33.49 12.70 -14.95
CA ALA A 166 -34.02 12.87 -13.61
C ALA A 166 -35.18 11.89 -13.32
N ALA A 167 -36.10 11.71 -14.27
CA ALA A 167 -37.18 10.74 -14.15
C ALA A 167 -36.65 9.31 -14.08
N ASN A 168 -35.79 8.93 -15.03
CA ASN A 168 -35.21 7.58 -15.10
C ASN A 168 -34.39 7.25 -13.85
N TYR A 169 -33.43 8.09 -13.50
CA TYR A 169 -32.52 7.90 -12.37
C TYR A 169 -33.25 7.93 -11.03
N GLY A 170 -34.24 8.82 -10.86
CA GLY A 170 -35.07 8.90 -9.67
C GLY A 170 -35.92 7.65 -9.45
N LEU A 171 -36.53 7.11 -10.50
CA LEU A 171 -37.32 5.87 -10.44
C LEU A 171 -36.46 4.66 -10.09
N VAL A 172 -35.31 4.49 -10.77
CA VAL A 172 -34.36 3.39 -10.48
C VAL A 172 -33.84 3.49 -9.05
N SER A 173 -33.39 4.67 -8.63
CA SER A 173 -32.86 4.89 -7.28
C SER A 173 -33.90 4.59 -6.20
N THR A 174 -35.16 4.97 -6.42
CA THR A 174 -36.27 4.68 -5.50
C THR A 174 -36.59 3.19 -5.46
N ALA A 175 -36.59 2.49 -6.60
CA ALA A 175 -36.76 1.05 -6.66
C ALA A 175 -35.65 0.31 -5.89
N VAL A 176 -34.40 0.72 -6.08
CA VAL A 176 -33.23 0.19 -5.36
C VAL A 176 -33.36 0.45 -3.85
N ARG A 177 -33.73 1.67 -3.43
CA ARG A 177 -33.99 2.00 -2.02
C ARG A 177 -35.05 1.10 -1.39
N LEU A 178 -36.20 0.95 -2.06
CA LEU A 178 -37.31 0.13 -1.54
C LEU A 178 -36.95 -1.36 -1.49
N ARG A 179 -36.02 -1.81 -2.34
CA ARG A 179 -35.51 -3.19 -2.35
C ARG A 179 -34.45 -3.44 -1.27
N PHE A 180 -33.49 -2.53 -1.11
CA PHE A 180 -32.28 -2.76 -0.29
C PHE A 180 -32.25 -2.05 1.08
N GLY A 181 -33.09 -1.03 1.33
CA GLY A 181 -33.17 -0.35 2.64
C GLY A 181 -32.28 0.90 2.77
N GLU A 182 -31.98 1.33 4.00
CA GLU A 182 -31.50 2.70 4.30
C GLU A 182 -30.07 3.04 3.84
N ARG A 183 -29.18 2.07 3.62
CA ARG A 183 -27.77 2.30 3.23
C ARG A 183 -27.52 2.38 1.71
N TRP A 184 -28.51 2.78 0.92
CA TRP A 184 -28.45 2.80 -0.56
C TRP A 184 -27.73 4.03 -1.16
N TRP A 185 -27.66 5.13 -0.41
CA TRP A 185 -27.19 6.44 -0.90
C TRP A 185 -25.72 6.47 -1.36
N PRO A 186 -24.74 5.83 -0.66
CA PRO A 186 -23.34 5.84 -1.10
C PRO A 186 -23.16 5.22 -2.49
N GLY A 187 -23.81 4.08 -2.75
CA GLY A 187 -23.75 3.40 -4.05
C GLY A 187 -24.40 4.20 -5.18
N VAL A 188 -25.53 4.87 -4.91
CA VAL A 188 -26.16 5.76 -5.90
C VAL A 188 -25.32 7.00 -6.15
N ARG A 189 -24.71 7.62 -5.13
CA ARG A 189 -23.85 8.79 -5.34
C ARG A 189 -22.59 8.45 -6.13
N GLN A 190 -22.02 7.27 -5.90
CA GLN A 190 -20.85 6.77 -6.63
C GLN A 190 -21.18 6.42 -8.10
N GLY A 191 -22.40 5.93 -8.38
CA GLY A 191 -22.83 5.59 -9.75
C GLY A 191 -23.25 6.78 -10.61
N LEU A 192 -23.66 7.89 -9.98
CA LEU A 192 -24.21 9.06 -10.68
C LEU A 192 -23.29 9.62 -11.79
N PRO A 193 -21.97 9.85 -11.57
CA PRO A 193 -21.11 10.42 -12.60
C PRO A 193 -21.00 9.53 -13.84
N TYR A 194 -20.95 8.21 -13.64
CA TYR A 194 -20.88 7.25 -14.74
C TYR A 194 -22.19 7.25 -15.54
N GLU A 195 -23.34 7.16 -14.88
CA GLU A 195 -24.66 7.18 -15.55
C GLU A 195 -24.90 8.48 -16.30
N LEU A 196 -24.48 9.61 -15.74
CA LEU A 196 -24.62 10.92 -16.37
C LEU A 196 -23.73 11.04 -17.62
N LEU A 197 -22.53 10.47 -17.57
CA LEU A 197 -21.62 10.41 -18.72
C LEU A 197 -22.12 9.43 -19.80
N SER A 198 -22.49 8.21 -19.43
CA SER A 198 -22.88 7.14 -20.38
C SER A 198 -24.25 7.41 -21.00
N THR A 199 -25.28 7.60 -20.18
CA THR A 199 -26.64 7.79 -20.67
C THR A 199 -26.85 9.20 -21.20
N GLY A 200 -26.22 10.22 -20.58
CA GLY A 200 -26.26 11.59 -21.09
C GLY A 200 -25.63 11.75 -22.48
N SER A 201 -24.50 11.08 -22.75
CA SER A 201 -23.87 11.13 -24.07
C SER A 201 -24.72 10.46 -25.16
N LEU A 202 -25.42 9.36 -24.85
CA LEU A 202 -26.35 8.71 -25.78
C LEU A 202 -27.55 9.59 -26.11
N LEU A 203 -28.14 10.27 -25.12
CA LEU A 203 -29.26 11.18 -25.33
C LEU A 203 -28.85 12.39 -26.18
N LEU A 204 -27.66 12.94 -25.94
CA LEU A 204 -27.12 14.07 -26.71
C LEU A 204 -26.69 13.70 -28.13
N LEU A 205 -26.56 12.41 -28.45
CA LEU A 205 -26.34 11.91 -29.81
C LEU A 205 -27.64 11.88 -30.65
N ALA A 206 -28.81 11.86 -30.01
CA ALA A 206 -30.10 11.75 -30.69
C ALA A 206 -30.39 12.88 -31.70
N PRO A 207 -30.08 14.18 -31.45
CA PRO A 207 -30.25 15.23 -32.45
C PRO A 207 -29.44 15.00 -33.74
N VAL A 208 -28.27 14.38 -33.63
CA VAL A 208 -27.44 13.99 -34.79
C VAL A 208 -28.15 12.91 -35.60
N LEU A 209 -28.80 11.95 -34.94
CA LEU A 209 -29.62 10.94 -35.62
C LEU A 209 -30.87 11.53 -36.28
N VAL A 210 -31.54 12.48 -35.63
CA VAL A 210 -32.72 13.16 -36.20
C VAL A 210 -32.34 13.95 -37.46
N THR A 211 -31.21 14.67 -37.42
CA THR A 211 -30.70 15.40 -38.58
C THR A 211 -30.27 14.47 -39.70
N ALA A 212 -29.57 13.37 -39.39
CA ALA A 212 -29.23 12.32 -40.36
C ALA A 212 -30.48 11.68 -40.99
N ALA A 213 -31.51 11.38 -40.19
CA ALA A 213 -32.76 10.78 -40.64
C ALA A 213 -33.53 11.66 -41.63
N ARG A 214 -33.41 12.99 -41.51
CA ARG A 214 -34.00 13.95 -42.46
C ARG A 214 -33.23 14.06 -43.76
N ALA A 215 -31.91 13.83 -43.73
CA ALA A 215 -31.08 13.85 -44.92
C ALA A 215 -31.20 12.53 -45.72
N SER A 216 -31.00 11.39 -45.05
CA SER A 216 -31.15 10.06 -45.66
C SER A 216 -31.15 8.95 -44.60
N ALA A 217 -32.04 7.97 -44.76
CA ALA A 217 -32.07 6.78 -43.90
C ALA A 217 -30.75 5.96 -43.96
N VAL A 218 -29.99 6.06 -45.05
CA VAL A 218 -28.72 5.35 -45.26
C VAL A 218 -27.61 5.84 -44.33
N LEU A 219 -27.73 7.06 -43.79
CA LEU A 219 -26.74 7.62 -42.86
C LEU A 219 -26.92 7.10 -41.42
N ILE A 220 -28.11 6.58 -41.08
CA ILE A 220 -28.44 6.15 -39.71
C ILE A 220 -27.51 5.01 -39.23
N PRO A 221 -27.23 3.96 -40.03
CA PRO A 221 -26.31 2.90 -39.60
C PRO A 221 -24.86 3.35 -39.36
N LEU A 222 -24.43 4.53 -39.85
CA LEU A 222 -23.08 5.03 -39.59
C LEU A 222 -22.82 5.26 -38.10
N VAL A 223 -23.86 5.47 -37.29
CA VAL A 223 -23.75 5.57 -35.82
C VAL A 223 -23.21 4.28 -35.18
N LEU A 224 -23.34 3.14 -35.85
CA LEU A 224 -22.81 1.87 -35.36
C LEU A 224 -21.29 1.86 -35.29
N VAL A 225 -20.59 2.64 -36.13
CA VAL A 225 -19.12 2.71 -36.12
C VAL A 225 -18.60 3.33 -34.82
N PRO A 226 -18.99 4.56 -34.41
CA PRO A 226 -18.57 5.13 -33.14
C PRO A 226 -19.12 4.35 -31.94
N LEU A 227 -20.35 3.82 -32.00
CA LEU A 227 -20.88 2.96 -30.92
C LEU A 227 -20.06 1.68 -30.75
N PHE A 228 -19.63 1.05 -31.85
CA PHE A 228 -18.76 -0.12 -31.82
C PHE A 228 -17.35 0.22 -31.34
N ALA A 229 -16.80 1.37 -31.73
CA ALA A 229 -15.50 1.84 -31.24
C ALA A 229 -15.52 2.06 -29.72
N VAL A 230 -16.57 2.74 -29.19
CA VAL A 230 -16.77 2.92 -27.75
C VAL A 230 -16.94 1.58 -27.05
N TYR A 231 -17.75 0.67 -27.61
CA TYR A 231 -17.91 -0.69 -27.10
C TYR A 231 -16.58 -1.45 -27.02
N ARG A 232 -15.77 -1.42 -28.09
CA ARG A 232 -14.47 -2.08 -28.15
C ARG A 232 -13.48 -1.48 -27.15
N MET A 233 -13.44 -0.15 -27.06
CA MET A 233 -12.52 0.55 -26.15
C MET A 233 -12.87 0.32 -24.69
N ALA A 234 -14.16 0.31 -24.36
CA ALA A 234 -14.63 -0.01 -23.01
C ALA A 234 -14.37 -1.48 -22.63
N ARG A 235 -14.54 -2.41 -23.59
CA ARG A 235 -14.18 -3.83 -23.38
C ARG A 235 -12.67 -4.00 -23.14
N LEU A 236 -11.84 -3.39 -23.98
CA LEU A 236 -10.38 -3.43 -23.81
C LEU A 236 -9.94 -2.81 -22.48
N SER A 237 -10.54 -1.68 -22.09
CA SER A 237 -10.26 -1.05 -20.79
C SER A 237 -10.59 -1.98 -19.63
N ALA A 238 -11.63 -2.78 -19.75
CA ALA A 238 -12.04 -3.69 -18.69
C ALA A 238 -11.19 -4.97 -18.66
N GLU A 239 -10.82 -5.52 -19.82
CA GLU A 239 -9.82 -6.60 -19.92
C GLU A 239 -8.47 -6.15 -19.33
N GLN A 240 -8.06 -4.89 -19.57
CA GLN A 240 -6.89 -4.31 -18.93
C GLN A 240 -7.04 -4.17 -17.41
N GLU A 241 -8.22 -3.79 -16.93
CA GLU A 241 -8.47 -3.66 -15.50
C GLU A 241 -8.49 -5.03 -14.79
N GLU A 242 -8.95 -6.07 -15.48
CA GLU A 242 -8.90 -7.47 -15.02
C GLU A 242 -7.46 -7.99 -14.95
N LEU A 243 -6.64 -7.78 -15.99
CA LEU A 243 -5.21 -8.11 -15.93
C LEU A 243 -4.47 -7.31 -14.85
N ALA A 244 -4.84 -6.04 -14.65
CA ALA A 244 -4.30 -5.22 -13.55
C ALA A 244 -4.79 -5.65 -12.16
N SER A 245 -5.68 -6.65 -12.07
CA SER A 245 -6.15 -7.24 -10.82
C SER A 245 -5.45 -8.56 -10.46
N LEU A 246 -4.54 -9.02 -11.31
CA LEU A 246 -3.73 -10.23 -11.08
C LEU A 246 -2.27 -9.86 -10.78
N ASP A 247 -1.58 -10.76 -10.08
CA ASP A 247 -0.14 -10.76 -9.89
C ASP A 247 0.54 -11.35 -11.14
N PRO A 248 1.52 -10.67 -11.75
CA PRO A 248 2.11 -11.09 -13.02
C PRO A 248 2.95 -12.38 -12.92
N LEU A 249 3.46 -12.72 -11.73
CA LEU A 249 4.29 -13.92 -11.53
C LEU A 249 3.40 -15.15 -11.29
N THR A 250 2.47 -15.07 -10.35
CA THR A 250 1.72 -16.24 -9.88
C THR A 250 0.37 -16.41 -10.58
N GLY A 251 -0.13 -15.36 -11.24
CA GLY A 251 -1.47 -15.32 -11.81
C GLY A 251 -2.60 -15.26 -10.77
N LEU A 252 -2.27 -15.18 -9.47
CA LEU A 252 -3.25 -15.00 -8.42
C LEU A 252 -3.79 -13.57 -8.41
N PRO A 253 -5.01 -13.34 -7.88
CA PRO A 253 -5.51 -12.02 -7.51
C PRO A 253 -4.46 -11.20 -6.73
N ASN A 254 -4.31 -9.92 -7.08
CA ASN A 254 -3.41 -9.01 -6.39
C ASN A 254 -4.12 -8.25 -5.25
N ARG A 255 -3.38 -7.39 -4.54
CA ARG A 255 -3.92 -6.56 -3.45
C ARG A 255 -5.17 -5.74 -3.83
N LYS A 256 -5.26 -5.26 -5.09
CA LYS A 256 -6.44 -4.51 -5.57
C LYS A 256 -7.66 -5.42 -5.67
N ALA A 257 -7.50 -6.63 -6.21
CA ALA A 257 -8.57 -7.62 -6.30
C ALA A 257 -9.04 -8.07 -4.92
N LEU A 258 -8.12 -8.30 -3.98
CA LEU A 258 -8.45 -8.66 -2.59
C LEU A 258 -9.33 -7.59 -1.92
N LEU A 259 -8.96 -6.32 -2.06
CA LEU A 259 -9.73 -5.21 -1.49
C LEU A 259 -11.14 -5.15 -2.08
N ALA A 260 -11.27 -5.36 -3.39
CA ALA A 260 -12.57 -5.39 -4.06
C ALA A 260 -13.44 -6.55 -3.56
N GLU A 261 -12.86 -7.75 -3.42
CA GLU A 261 -13.56 -8.93 -2.92
C GLU A 261 -14.02 -8.76 -1.47
N VAL A 262 -13.14 -8.31 -0.56
CA VAL A 262 -13.52 -8.11 0.86
C VAL A 262 -14.62 -7.05 0.97
N ALA A 263 -14.53 -5.95 0.21
CA ALA A 263 -15.57 -4.92 0.20
C ALA A 263 -16.92 -5.46 -0.30
N GLU A 264 -16.90 -6.32 -1.32
CA GLU A 264 -18.09 -7.00 -1.81
C GLU A 264 -18.68 -7.97 -0.78
N GLN A 265 -17.85 -8.80 -0.15
CA GLN A 265 -18.30 -9.78 0.84
C GLN A 265 -18.86 -9.13 2.11
N VAL A 266 -18.25 -8.03 2.59
CA VAL A 266 -18.81 -7.24 3.69
C VAL A 266 -20.19 -6.68 3.33
N HIS A 267 -20.38 -6.23 2.08
CA HIS A 267 -21.69 -5.78 1.61
C HIS A 267 -22.71 -6.93 1.56
N LEU A 268 -22.33 -8.09 1.01
CA LEU A 268 -23.17 -9.28 0.95
C LEU A 268 -23.53 -9.81 2.33
N HIS A 269 -22.62 -9.74 3.30
CA HIS A 269 -22.90 -10.11 4.69
C HIS A 269 -24.00 -9.23 5.29
N ALA A 270 -23.92 -7.91 5.13
CA ALA A 270 -24.99 -7.00 5.58
C ALA A 270 -26.35 -7.31 4.93
N GLU A 271 -26.37 -7.85 3.70
CA GLU A 271 -27.60 -8.32 3.06
C GLU A 271 -28.12 -9.65 3.62
N ARG A 272 -27.23 -10.57 4.04
CA ARG A 272 -27.59 -11.87 4.66
C ARG A 272 -28.13 -11.69 6.08
N GLU A 273 -27.50 -10.82 6.86
CA GLU A 273 -27.97 -10.44 8.19
C GLU A 273 -29.41 -9.89 8.14
N ALA A 274 -29.70 -9.03 7.15
CA ALA A 274 -31.04 -8.50 6.91
C ALA A 274 -32.08 -9.57 6.49
N ARG A 275 -31.65 -10.75 6.04
CA ARG A 275 -32.52 -11.91 5.72
C ARG A 275 -32.74 -12.85 6.91
N GLY A 276 -32.09 -12.60 8.05
CA GLY A 276 -32.19 -13.45 9.24
C GLY A 276 -31.39 -14.76 9.11
N ASP A 277 -30.32 -14.75 8.33
CA ASP A 277 -29.38 -15.87 8.16
C ASP A 277 -28.02 -15.47 8.78
N PRO A 278 -27.80 -15.74 10.10
CA PRO A 278 -26.67 -15.19 10.86
C PRO A 278 -25.33 -15.93 10.66
N ASP A 279 -25.27 -17.05 9.93
CA ASP A 279 -24.12 -17.97 9.96
C ASP A 279 -23.06 -17.74 8.86
N GLY A 280 -22.84 -16.48 8.43
CA GLY A 280 -21.93 -16.17 7.32
C GLY A 280 -20.71 -15.35 7.69
N HIS A 281 -19.89 -15.76 8.67
CA HIS A 281 -18.66 -15.05 9.01
C HIS A 281 -17.69 -15.05 7.83
N LEU A 282 -16.98 -13.94 7.68
CA LEU A 282 -15.91 -13.74 6.70
C LEU A 282 -14.59 -13.77 7.46
N ALA A 283 -13.64 -14.60 7.06
CA ALA A 283 -12.29 -14.58 7.63
C ALA A 283 -11.27 -14.11 6.60
N LEU A 284 -10.38 -13.24 7.03
CA LEU A 284 -9.18 -12.83 6.32
C LEU A 284 -7.98 -13.49 7.00
N LEU A 285 -7.26 -14.32 6.25
CA LEU A 285 -6.02 -14.95 6.67
C LEU A 285 -4.88 -14.26 5.93
N LEU A 286 -3.89 -13.77 6.65
CA LEU A 286 -2.65 -13.22 6.10
C LEU A 286 -1.53 -14.24 6.32
N ILE A 287 -0.72 -14.50 5.30
CA ILE A 287 0.31 -15.54 5.28
C ILE A 287 1.63 -14.90 4.86
N ASP A 288 2.69 -15.17 5.61
CA ASP A 288 4.08 -14.78 5.30
C ASP A 288 4.93 -16.05 5.27
N LEU A 289 5.73 -16.23 4.22
CA LEU A 289 6.58 -17.42 4.09
C LEU A 289 7.81 -17.32 4.98
N ASP A 290 8.00 -18.32 5.84
CA ASP A 290 9.11 -18.32 6.78
C ASP A 290 10.44 -18.51 6.04
N ARG A 291 11.41 -17.64 6.35
CA ARG A 291 12.79 -17.71 5.82
C ARG A 291 12.89 -17.67 4.30
N PHE A 292 11.88 -17.17 3.59
CA PHE A 292 11.93 -17.02 2.13
C PHE A 292 13.13 -16.18 1.67
N LYS A 293 13.48 -15.12 2.42
CA LYS A 293 14.70 -14.34 2.18
C LYS A 293 15.97 -15.20 2.17
N HIS A 294 16.09 -16.18 3.08
CA HIS A 294 17.26 -17.06 3.10
C HIS A 294 17.31 -17.98 1.87
N VAL A 295 16.16 -18.38 1.32
CA VAL A 295 16.08 -19.15 0.06
C VAL A 295 16.61 -18.28 -1.08
N ASN A 296 16.14 -17.04 -1.19
CA ASN A 296 16.61 -16.09 -2.19
C ASN A 296 18.11 -15.78 -2.06
N ASP A 297 18.58 -15.57 -0.83
CA ASP A 297 19.98 -15.26 -0.52
C ASP A 297 20.95 -16.45 -0.71
N ALA A 298 20.41 -17.67 -0.82
CA ALA A 298 21.20 -18.89 -0.98
C ALA A 298 21.11 -19.49 -2.39
N LEU A 299 19.95 -19.40 -3.04
CA LEU A 299 19.62 -20.08 -4.30
C LEU A 299 19.22 -19.11 -5.43
N GLY A 300 19.19 -17.81 -5.18
CA GLY A 300 18.82 -16.79 -6.16
C GLY A 300 17.31 -16.57 -6.32
N HIS A 301 16.94 -15.49 -6.99
CA HIS A 301 15.53 -15.09 -7.17
C HIS A 301 14.78 -15.96 -8.15
N ALA A 302 15.41 -16.50 -9.20
CA ALA A 302 14.72 -17.40 -10.13
C ALA A 302 14.20 -18.69 -9.45
N VAL A 303 14.93 -19.21 -8.46
CA VAL A 303 14.45 -20.33 -7.62
C VAL A 303 13.35 -19.86 -6.68
N GLY A 304 13.50 -18.68 -6.08
CA GLY A 304 12.47 -18.03 -5.25
C GLY A 304 11.14 -17.82 -6.00
N ASP A 305 11.20 -17.36 -7.25
CA ASP A 305 10.05 -17.12 -8.10
C ASP A 305 9.32 -18.41 -8.45
N ARG A 306 10.07 -19.46 -8.82
CA ARG A 306 9.52 -20.80 -9.04
C ARG A 306 8.87 -21.37 -7.77
N LEU A 307 9.49 -21.14 -6.62
CA LEU A 307 8.94 -21.51 -5.32
C LEU A 307 7.62 -20.77 -5.05
N LEU A 308 7.55 -19.47 -5.32
CA LEU A 308 6.33 -18.68 -5.16
C LEU A 308 5.20 -19.16 -6.07
N VAL A 309 5.51 -19.55 -7.32
CA VAL A 309 4.52 -20.14 -8.24
C VAL A 309 3.98 -21.46 -7.71
N GLU A 310 4.83 -22.34 -7.20
CA GLU A 310 4.41 -23.63 -6.62
C GLU A 310 3.59 -23.44 -5.34
N VAL A 311 4.05 -22.57 -4.43
CA VAL A 311 3.29 -22.18 -3.22
C VAL A 311 1.92 -21.64 -3.58
N SER A 312 1.83 -20.82 -4.62
CA SER A 312 0.56 -20.26 -5.11
C SER A 312 -0.40 -21.35 -5.57
N ALA A 313 0.09 -22.35 -6.31
CA ALA A 313 -0.71 -23.48 -6.77
C ALA A 313 -1.23 -24.33 -5.59
N ARG A 314 -0.39 -24.55 -4.57
CA ARG A 314 -0.75 -25.31 -3.37
C ARG A 314 -1.81 -24.59 -2.55
N LEU A 315 -1.64 -23.29 -2.30
CA LEU A 315 -2.64 -22.49 -1.57
C LEU A 315 -3.96 -22.43 -2.34
N ALA A 316 -3.93 -22.31 -3.67
CA ALA A 316 -5.13 -22.34 -4.50
C ALA A 316 -5.87 -23.69 -4.46
N ALA A 317 -5.15 -24.81 -4.25
CA ALA A 317 -5.75 -26.14 -4.10
C ALA A 317 -6.40 -26.37 -2.71
N VAL A 318 -5.97 -25.64 -1.68
CA VAL A 318 -6.50 -25.75 -0.31
C VAL A 318 -7.88 -25.11 -0.17
N VAL A 319 -8.11 -24.01 -0.89
CA VAL A 319 -9.33 -23.21 -0.77
C VAL A 319 -10.51 -23.82 -1.52
N GLY A 320 -11.72 -23.63 -0.98
CA GLY A 320 -12.94 -24.14 -1.58
C GLY A 320 -13.49 -23.25 -2.70
N PRO A 321 -14.46 -23.73 -3.50
CA PRO A 321 -15.09 -22.91 -4.52
C PRO A 321 -15.78 -21.69 -3.88
N GLY A 322 -15.34 -20.47 -4.17
CA GLY A 322 -15.89 -19.23 -3.60
C GLY A 322 -15.08 -18.61 -2.44
N ASP A 323 -13.98 -19.24 -2.05
CA ASP A 323 -12.92 -18.60 -1.28
C ASP A 323 -11.87 -18.01 -2.26
N LEU A 324 -11.17 -16.96 -1.84
CA LEU A 324 -10.17 -16.27 -2.67
C LEU A 324 -8.76 -16.48 -2.09
N VAL A 325 -7.78 -16.78 -2.94
CA VAL A 325 -6.36 -16.64 -2.60
C VAL A 325 -5.80 -15.46 -3.39
N ALA A 326 -5.04 -14.60 -2.73
CA ALA A 326 -4.40 -13.45 -3.34
C ALA A 326 -2.92 -13.38 -2.94
N ARG A 327 -2.09 -12.80 -3.81
CA ARG A 327 -0.70 -12.43 -3.47
C ARG A 327 -0.62 -10.92 -3.25
N LEU A 328 -0.04 -10.50 -2.14
CA LEU A 328 0.05 -9.09 -1.77
C LEU A 328 1.32 -8.42 -2.26
N GLY A 329 2.36 -9.20 -2.50
CA GLY A 329 3.70 -8.79 -2.94
C GLY A 329 4.77 -9.55 -2.15
N GLY A 330 5.97 -9.72 -2.72
CA GLY A 330 7.04 -10.48 -2.05
C GLY A 330 6.62 -11.92 -1.73
N ASP A 331 6.78 -12.29 -0.46
CA ASP A 331 6.40 -13.56 0.18
C ASP A 331 5.04 -13.53 0.90
N GLU A 332 4.26 -12.46 0.75
CA GLU A 332 2.97 -12.31 1.43
C GLU A 332 1.80 -12.80 0.57
N PHE A 333 0.97 -13.65 1.16
CA PHE A 333 -0.29 -14.15 0.60
C PHE A 333 -1.47 -13.84 1.52
N ALA A 334 -2.68 -13.83 0.96
CA ALA A 334 -3.91 -13.67 1.70
C ALA A 334 -4.96 -14.68 1.24
N ILE A 335 -5.76 -15.18 2.19
CA ILE A 335 -6.91 -16.03 1.91
C ILE A 335 -8.17 -15.39 2.47
N VAL A 336 -9.24 -15.35 1.68
CA VAL A 336 -10.57 -14.89 2.10
C VAL A 336 -11.52 -16.08 2.15
N GLY A 337 -11.96 -16.46 3.34
CA GLY A 337 -12.97 -17.49 3.56
C GLY A 337 -14.36 -16.85 3.69
N THR A 338 -15.29 -17.16 2.77
CA THR A 338 -16.56 -16.42 2.63
C THR A 338 -17.79 -17.11 3.23
N ARG A 339 -17.62 -18.31 3.82
CA ARG A 339 -18.71 -19.18 4.30
C ARG A 339 -18.35 -19.89 5.60
N LEU A 340 -17.82 -19.15 6.56
CA LEU A 340 -17.39 -19.69 7.84
C LEU A 340 -18.45 -19.44 8.91
N THR A 341 -18.63 -20.39 9.83
CA THR A 341 -19.58 -20.23 10.96
C THR A 341 -18.92 -19.63 12.20
N GLY A 342 -17.61 -19.37 12.17
CA GLY A 342 -16.85 -18.78 13.28
C GLY A 342 -15.34 -18.92 13.14
N ALA A 343 -14.59 -18.47 14.16
CA ALA A 343 -13.13 -18.48 14.18
C ALA A 343 -12.50 -19.88 14.12
N ASP A 344 -13.18 -20.91 14.64
CA ASP A 344 -12.68 -22.29 14.62
C ASP A 344 -12.52 -22.82 13.18
N GLN A 345 -13.49 -22.57 12.30
CA GLN A 345 -13.40 -22.98 10.89
C GLN A 345 -12.35 -22.16 10.13
N ALA A 346 -12.15 -20.89 10.50
CA ALA A 346 -11.07 -20.08 9.94
C ALA A 346 -9.70 -20.68 10.33
N ARG A 347 -9.58 -21.17 11.57
CA ARG A 347 -8.38 -21.86 12.04
C ARG A 347 -8.16 -23.19 11.32
N GLU A 348 -9.20 -23.98 11.10
CA GLU A 348 -9.09 -25.22 10.32
C GLU A 348 -8.63 -24.97 8.87
N LEU A 349 -9.10 -23.88 8.24
CA LEU A 349 -8.64 -23.45 6.92
C LEU A 349 -7.15 -23.07 6.95
N ALA A 350 -6.71 -22.30 7.95
CA ALA A 350 -5.30 -21.94 8.13
C ALA A 350 -4.42 -23.17 8.36
N GLU A 351 -4.83 -24.12 9.19
CA GLU A 351 -4.10 -25.36 9.43
C GLU A 351 -4.00 -26.24 8.18
N ARG A 352 -5.01 -26.23 7.30
CA ARG A 352 -4.92 -26.88 5.98
C ARG A 352 -3.90 -26.17 5.08
N ALA A 353 -3.86 -24.84 5.10
CA ALA A 353 -2.87 -24.07 4.34
C ALA A 353 -1.45 -24.36 4.82
N VAL A 354 -1.20 -24.36 6.14
CA VAL A 354 0.11 -24.72 6.72
C VAL A 354 0.54 -26.13 6.31
N ARG A 355 -0.37 -27.12 6.38
CA ARG A 355 -0.05 -28.49 5.95
C ARG A 355 0.37 -28.58 4.48
N ALA A 356 -0.20 -27.75 3.61
CA ALA A 356 0.18 -27.68 2.20
C ALA A 356 1.54 -26.99 1.97
N LEU A 357 1.91 -26.05 2.83
CA LEU A 357 3.21 -25.35 2.78
C LEU A 357 4.36 -26.25 3.26
N VAL A 358 4.12 -27.06 4.30
CA VAL A 358 5.14 -27.94 4.92
C VAL A 358 5.58 -29.09 4.01
N GLU A 359 4.79 -29.46 3.00
CA GLU A 359 5.21 -30.47 2.02
C GLU A 359 6.46 -29.96 1.28
N PRO A 360 7.55 -30.75 1.16
CA PRO A 360 8.75 -30.29 0.47
C PRO A 360 8.45 -29.89 -0.98
N VAL A 361 9.05 -28.79 -1.43
CA VAL A 361 8.97 -28.34 -2.82
C VAL A 361 10.20 -28.87 -3.55
N GLU A 362 10.00 -29.77 -4.50
CA GLU A 362 11.07 -30.32 -5.34
C GLU A 362 11.44 -29.29 -6.44
N LEU A 363 12.55 -28.57 -6.25
CA LEU A 363 13.10 -27.64 -7.23
C LEU A 363 14.53 -28.06 -7.59
N ASP A 364 14.78 -28.30 -8.89
CA ASP A 364 16.08 -28.73 -9.43
C ASP A 364 16.68 -29.98 -8.73
N GLY A 365 15.84 -30.84 -8.17
CA GLY A 365 16.23 -32.07 -7.47
C GLY A 365 16.65 -31.86 -6.00
N LEU A 366 16.44 -30.66 -5.44
CA LEU A 366 16.60 -30.34 -4.04
C LEU A 366 15.23 -30.18 -3.38
N PRO A 367 14.92 -30.93 -2.30
CA PRO A 367 13.70 -30.70 -1.52
C PRO A 367 13.88 -29.43 -0.68
N LEU A 368 13.03 -28.43 -0.91
CA LEU A 368 12.99 -27.19 -0.14
C LEU A 368 11.82 -27.20 0.84
N ASP A 369 12.15 -27.07 2.14
CA ASP A 369 11.17 -26.95 3.21
C ASP A 369 10.83 -25.47 3.44
N VAL A 370 9.56 -25.11 3.24
CA VAL A 370 9.09 -23.72 3.41
C VAL A 370 7.95 -23.68 4.41
N GLY A 371 8.16 -22.95 5.50
CA GLY A 371 7.13 -22.70 6.50
C GLY A 371 6.25 -21.51 6.12
N GLY A 372 5.15 -21.33 6.84
CA GLY A 372 4.33 -20.14 6.73
C GLY A 372 3.75 -19.76 8.07
N SER A 373 3.88 -18.48 8.41
CA SER A 373 3.23 -17.85 9.55
C SER A 373 1.88 -17.27 9.11
N ILE A 374 0.78 -17.67 9.74
CA ILE A 374 -0.58 -17.25 9.37
C ILE A 374 -1.27 -16.47 10.49
N GLY A 375 -1.77 -15.27 10.18
CA GLY A 375 -2.62 -14.45 11.04
C GLY A 375 -4.07 -14.43 10.59
N ILE A 376 -5.02 -14.56 11.52
CA ILE A 376 -6.46 -14.66 11.22
C ILE A 376 -7.25 -13.49 11.84
N ALA A 377 -8.00 -12.77 11.01
CA ALA A 377 -9.03 -11.81 11.44
C ALA A 377 -10.42 -12.22 10.94
N VAL A 378 -11.43 -12.14 11.80
CA VAL A 378 -12.81 -12.59 11.50
C VAL A 378 -13.74 -11.40 11.54
N PHE A 379 -14.57 -11.25 10.52
CA PHE A 379 -15.64 -10.27 10.47
C PHE A 379 -16.94 -10.89 11.00
N PRO A 380 -17.74 -10.16 11.80
CA PRO A 380 -17.54 -8.76 12.20
C PRO A 380 -16.70 -8.56 13.47
N GLU A 381 -16.35 -9.63 14.18
CA GLU A 381 -15.77 -9.60 15.54
C GLU A 381 -14.46 -8.81 15.66
N HIS A 382 -13.58 -8.98 14.67
CA HIS A 382 -12.25 -8.37 14.62
C HIS A 382 -12.21 -7.14 13.71
N GLY A 383 -13.33 -6.63 13.21
CA GLY A 383 -13.36 -5.40 12.42
C GLY A 383 -14.54 -5.30 11.46
N GLU A 384 -15.00 -4.07 11.21
CA GLU A 384 -16.14 -3.80 10.33
C GLU A 384 -15.73 -3.37 8.91
N ASP A 385 -14.43 -3.17 8.67
CA ASP A 385 -13.88 -2.68 7.42
C ASP A 385 -12.57 -3.38 7.05
N TYR A 386 -12.21 -3.34 5.77
CA TYR A 386 -11.01 -3.99 5.23
C TYR A 386 -9.72 -3.53 5.91
N ALA A 387 -9.56 -2.24 6.18
CA ALA A 387 -8.32 -1.71 6.76
C ALA A 387 -8.13 -2.20 8.20
N THR A 388 -9.21 -2.27 8.96
CA THR A 388 -9.21 -2.80 10.33
C THR A 388 -8.93 -4.31 10.34
N LEU A 389 -9.60 -5.10 9.49
CA LEU A 389 -9.37 -6.54 9.38
C LEU A 389 -7.94 -6.85 8.94
N MET A 390 -7.42 -6.15 7.93
CA MET A 390 -6.04 -6.32 7.46
C MET A 390 -5.03 -6.04 8.56
N ARG A 391 -5.19 -4.92 9.28
CA ARG A 391 -4.30 -4.57 10.40
C ARG A 391 -4.31 -5.61 11.51
N HIS A 392 -5.47 -6.17 11.84
CA HIS A 392 -5.57 -7.19 12.88
C HIS A 392 -5.04 -8.56 12.44
N ALA A 393 -5.22 -8.93 11.16
CA ALA A 393 -4.61 -10.14 10.61
C ALA A 393 -3.08 -10.03 10.57
N ASP A 394 -2.53 -8.86 10.24
CA ASP A 394 -1.10 -8.57 10.29
C ASP A 394 -0.52 -8.68 11.70
N VAL A 395 -1.18 -8.09 12.71
CA VAL A 395 -0.77 -8.24 14.12
C VAL A 395 -0.77 -9.71 14.53
N ALA A 396 -1.81 -10.47 14.17
CA ALA A 396 -1.87 -11.90 14.49
C ALA A 396 -0.76 -12.70 13.77
N MET A 397 -0.47 -12.39 12.51
CA MET A 397 0.60 -13.05 11.75
C MET A 397 1.96 -12.80 12.37
N TYR A 398 2.22 -11.56 12.77
CA TYR A 398 3.44 -11.19 13.49
C TYR A 398 3.56 -11.96 14.81
N ASP A 399 2.46 -12.12 15.54
CA ASP A 399 2.42 -12.90 16.78
C ASP A 399 2.75 -14.39 16.57
N ALA A 400 2.24 -14.98 15.48
CA ALA A 400 2.57 -16.35 15.08
C ALA A 400 4.09 -16.47 14.85
N LYS A 401 4.66 -15.56 14.06
CA LYS A 401 6.10 -15.52 13.72
C LYS A 401 6.99 -15.39 14.95
N HIS A 402 6.58 -14.61 15.95
CA HIS A 402 7.37 -14.39 17.18
C HIS A 402 7.32 -15.57 18.15
N ARG A 403 6.17 -16.23 18.24
CA ARG A 403 5.99 -17.38 19.15
C ARG A 403 6.52 -18.68 18.54
N ASN A 404 7.05 -18.64 17.31
CA ASN A 404 7.31 -19.82 16.48
C ASN A 404 6.06 -20.71 16.36
N ASP A 405 4.88 -20.08 16.35
CA ASP A 405 3.61 -20.72 16.04
C ASP A 405 3.30 -20.53 14.55
N THR A 406 2.63 -21.49 13.95
CA THR A 406 2.27 -21.42 12.52
C THR A 406 0.96 -20.68 12.27
N VAL A 407 0.06 -20.61 13.26
CA VAL A 407 -1.27 -19.99 13.12
C VAL A 407 -1.68 -19.27 14.40
N ALA A 408 -1.98 -17.97 14.28
CA ALA A 408 -2.56 -17.17 15.35
C ALA A 408 -3.86 -16.48 14.92
N VAL A 409 -4.86 -16.51 15.81
CA VAL A 409 -6.09 -15.73 15.65
C VAL A 409 -5.90 -14.42 16.40
N TYR A 410 -6.33 -13.32 15.78
CA TYR A 410 -6.30 -12.01 16.44
C TYR A 410 -7.07 -12.08 17.76
N ALA A 411 -6.40 -11.66 18.83
CA ALA A 411 -7.03 -11.43 20.13
C ALA A 411 -6.59 -10.04 20.60
N ALA A 412 -7.52 -9.26 21.17
CA ALA A 412 -7.19 -7.94 21.73
C ALA A 412 -6.16 -8.02 22.88
N GLU A 413 -5.98 -9.21 23.46
CA GLU A 413 -4.97 -9.53 24.47
C GLU A 413 -3.62 -9.95 23.86
N SER A 414 -3.50 -10.22 22.56
CA SER A 414 -2.21 -10.54 21.91
C SER A 414 -1.42 -9.30 21.49
N ASP A 415 -2.01 -8.10 21.55
CA ASP A 415 -1.31 -6.80 21.51
C ASP A 415 -0.16 -6.71 22.54
N HIS A 416 -0.11 -7.62 23.53
CA HIS A 416 0.98 -7.81 24.49
C HIS A 416 2.34 -8.20 23.88
N ASN A 417 2.43 -8.54 22.59
CA ASN A 417 3.74 -8.57 21.89
C ASN A 417 4.39 -7.18 21.77
N SER A 418 3.63 -6.13 22.10
CA SER A 418 4.18 -4.83 22.45
C SER A 418 5.15 -4.91 23.63
N ALA A 419 5.00 -5.79 24.62
CA ALA A 419 5.85 -5.78 25.81
C ALA A 419 7.31 -6.20 25.52
N GLU A 420 7.53 -7.24 24.71
CA GLU A 420 8.87 -7.69 24.33
C GLU A 420 9.51 -6.72 23.33
N ARG A 421 8.73 -6.18 22.38
CA ARG A 421 9.16 -5.11 21.48
C ARG A 421 9.50 -3.82 22.23
N LEU A 422 8.69 -3.44 23.21
CA LEU A 422 8.92 -2.30 24.09
C LEU A 422 10.13 -2.54 25.00
N ALA A 423 10.36 -3.77 25.45
CA ALA A 423 11.56 -4.14 26.21
C ALA A 423 12.82 -4.04 25.34
N LEU A 424 12.78 -4.54 24.10
CA LEU A 424 13.89 -4.42 23.15
C LEU A 424 14.16 -2.95 22.80
N LEU A 425 13.11 -2.15 22.56
CA LEU A 425 13.23 -0.70 22.36
C LEU A 425 13.75 0.02 23.59
N ALA A 426 13.36 -0.39 24.79
CA ALA A 426 13.84 0.18 26.05
C ALA A 426 15.32 -0.16 26.29
N ASP A 427 15.74 -1.39 26.01
CA ASP A 427 17.13 -1.83 26.11
C ASP A 427 17.99 -1.12 25.04
N LEU A 428 17.53 -1.05 23.78
CA LEU A 428 18.19 -0.30 22.71
C LEU A 428 18.34 1.19 23.06
N ARG A 429 17.27 1.82 23.56
CA ARG A 429 17.31 3.21 24.01
C ARG A 429 18.31 3.40 25.15
N ARG A 430 18.37 2.47 26.12
CA ARG A 430 19.31 2.52 27.24
C ARG A 430 20.76 2.49 26.74
N VAL A 431 21.10 1.61 25.80
CA VAL A 431 22.44 1.56 25.20
C VAL A 431 22.78 2.88 24.49
N LEU A 432 21.85 3.40 23.68
CA LEU A 432 22.05 4.64 22.93
C LEU A 432 22.19 5.88 23.83
N GLU A 433 21.49 5.92 24.95
CA GLU A 433 21.58 7.01 25.93
C GLU A 433 22.84 6.90 26.80
N CYS A 434 23.23 5.70 27.24
CA CYS A 434 24.44 5.47 28.03
C CYS A 434 25.74 5.72 27.23
N GLY A 435 25.73 5.44 25.92
CA GLY A 435 26.85 5.71 25.01
C GLY A 435 27.25 7.19 24.89
N ARG A 436 26.42 8.13 25.38
CA ARG A 436 26.73 9.57 25.43
C ARG A 436 27.69 9.98 26.56
N GLY A 437 27.84 9.16 27.60
CA GLY A 437 28.56 9.55 28.83
C GLY A 437 30.08 9.40 28.82
N GLY A 438 30.65 8.70 27.83
CA GLY A 438 32.08 8.35 27.80
C GLY A 438 32.99 9.36 27.08
N ALA A 439 32.48 10.04 26.05
CA ALA A 439 33.28 10.93 25.20
C ALA A 439 33.51 12.31 25.82
N ASP A 440 32.61 12.81 26.67
CA ASP A 440 32.68 14.18 27.22
C ASP A 440 33.53 14.31 28.50
N ARG A 441 34.07 13.19 29.04
CA ARG A 441 34.84 13.19 30.30
C ARG A 441 36.35 13.13 30.14
N ARG A 442 36.89 13.01 28.92
CA ARG A 442 38.36 12.90 28.68
C ARG A 442 39.02 14.20 28.20
N GLY A 443 38.39 15.35 28.41
CA GLY A 443 38.88 16.65 27.91
C GLY A 443 38.91 17.79 28.93
N GLY A 444 39.07 17.51 30.24
CA GLY A 444 39.10 18.55 31.28
C GLY A 444 40.29 18.40 32.22
N SER A 445 41.30 19.25 32.05
CA SER A 445 42.42 19.39 32.99
C SER A 445 41.93 19.95 34.34
N PRO A 446 42.41 19.47 35.50
CA PRO A 446 41.86 19.87 36.81
C PRO A 446 42.42 21.22 37.26
N ARG A 447 41.53 22.17 37.59
CA ARG A 447 41.86 23.37 38.36
C ARG A 447 41.65 23.11 39.86
N PRO A 448 42.52 23.62 40.76
CA PRO A 448 42.50 23.25 42.16
C PRO A 448 41.44 24.02 42.96
N ALA A 449 41.06 23.39 44.07
CA ALA A 449 40.00 23.74 45.00
C ALA A 449 40.16 25.08 45.73
N ALA A 450 39.04 25.69 46.11
CA ALA A 450 38.92 26.62 47.22
C ALA A 450 37.65 26.31 48.03
N ASP A 451 37.82 26.38 49.35
CA ASP A 451 37.02 25.90 50.48
C ASP A 451 35.71 26.72 50.74
N PRO A 452 34.76 26.21 51.56
CA PRO A 452 33.38 26.66 51.65
C PRO A 452 33.08 27.58 52.84
N GLY A 453 31.96 28.31 52.77
CA GLY A 453 31.36 29.04 53.90
C GLY A 453 29.98 29.64 53.54
N PRO A 454 29.03 29.77 54.49
CA PRO A 454 27.70 29.19 54.30
C PRO A 454 26.54 30.23 54.42
N PRO A 455 25.28 29.89 54.74
CA PRO A 455 24.11 30.18 53.89
C PRO A 455 23.17 31.25 54.49
N HIS A 456 22.17 31.72 53.73
CA HIS A 456 20.76 31.80 54.16
C HIS A 456 19.85 32.59 53.19
N ALA A 457 18.78 31.90 52.77
CA ALA A 457 17.37 32.28 52.75
C ALA A 457 16.87 33.61 52.13
N GLY A 458 15.79 33.49 51.33
CA GLY A 458 14.74 34.51 51.28
C GLY A 458 14.13 34.74 49.90
N ALA A 459 12.95 34.17 49.68
CA ALA A 459 12.09 34.44 48.54
C ALA A 459 11.45 35.86 48.60
N VAL A 460 10.97 36.33 47.44
CA VAL A 460 9.61 36.88 47.16
C VAL A 460 9.64 38.05 46.18
N VAL A 461 8.89 37.84 45.09
CA VAL A 461 8.10 38.70 44.20
C VAL A 461 8.01 40.21 44.52
N GLY A 462 8.10 41.03 43.47
CA GLY A 462 7.58 42.40 43.45
C GLY A 462 7.84 43.11 42.12
N VAL A 463 6.83 43.14 41.26
CA VAL A 463 6.75 44.00 40.06
C VAL A 463 6.37 45.40 40.50
N ASP A 464 6.97 46.44 39.90
CA ASP A 464 6.30 47.73 39.73
C ASP A 464 6.92 48.51 38.56
N LEU A 465 6.06 48.89 37.61
CA LEU A 465 6.21 50.04 36.72
C LEU A 465 5.47 51.21 37.38
N PRO A 466 5.86 52.47 37.13
CA PRO A 466 5.01 53.23 36.20
C PRO A 466 5.74 54.30 35.36
N GLY A 467 5.25 54.45 34.14
CA GLY A 467 4.69 55.74 33.67
C GLY A 467 5.62 56.83 33.12
N PRO A 468 5.06 57.73 32.29
CA PRO A 468 5.70 58.21 31.05
C PRO A 468 5.96 59.73 31.04
N GLU A 469 6.68 60.27 30.05
CA GLU A 469 6.41 61.62 29.51
C GLU A 469 7.19 61.95 28.22
N ALA A 470 6.69 62.97 27.52
CA ALA A 470 6.81 63.26 26.10
C ALA A 470 8.02 64.14 25.69
N GLY A 471 8.31 64.20 24.38
CA GLY A 471 9.16 65.25 23.79
C GLY A 471 9.63 64.97 22.35
N THR A 472 8.95 65.53 21.36
CA THR A 472 9.43 65.84 19.99
C THR A 472 10.09 67.24 19.96
N PRO A 473 10.63 67.77 18.84
CA PRO A 473 11.30 67.20 17.64
C PRO A 473 12.64 67.92 17.30
N ASP A 474 13.37 67.52 16.25
CA ASP A 474 13.94 68.44 15.23
C ASP A 474 14.87 67.75 14.19
N GLY A 475 14.63 68.09 12.92
CA GLY A 475 15.64 68.67 12.01
C GLY A 475 16.58 67.78 11.17
N ASP A 476 16.31 67.77 9.85
CA ASP A 476 17.26 68.06 8.74
C ASP A 476 18.46 67.10 8.49
N ASP A 477 18.91 66.78 7.27
CA ASP A 477 18.61 67.15 5.88
C ASP A 477 19.52 66.26 4.98
N LEU A 478 19.27 66.30 3.66
CA LEU A 478 20.20 66.11 2.54
C LEU A 478 20.08 64.87 1.62
N THR A 479 19.38 65.15 0.51
CA THR A 479 19.83 65.02 -0.90
C THR A 479 19.65 63.71 -1.71
N HIS A 480 18.67 63.79 -2.63
CA HIS A 480 18.56 63.19 -3.98
C HIS A 480 19.60 63.78 -4.96
N PRO A 481 19.86 63.29 -6.22
CA PRO A 481 18.89 62.87 -7.28
C PRO A 481 19.26 61.57 -8.05
N ALA A 482 18.38 60.79 -8.70
CA ALA A 482 17.31 61.01 -9.70
C ALA A 482 17.79 60.94 -11.18
N ALA A 483 17.11 60.07 -11.96
CA ALA A 483 16.72 60.15 -13.39
C ALA A 483 16.90 58.78 -14.10
N GLY A 484 15.93 58.21 -14.82
CA GLY A 484 14.57 58.65 -15.12
C GLY A 484 13.96 57.88 -16.30
N ALA A 485 12.67 58.16 -16.49
CA ALA A 485 11.84 57.98 -17.68
C ALA A 485 10.89 56.77 -17.73
N GLU A 486 9.63 57.12 -17.93
CA GLU A 486 8.36 56.47 -17.60
C GLU A 486 7.47 56.43 -18.90
N PRO A 487 6.14 56.12 -18.89
CA PRO A 487 5.45 55.26 -19.84
C PRO A 487 4.45 56.06 -20.74
N PRO A 488 3.42 55.40 -21.36
CA PRO A 488 2.05 55.42 -20.77
C PRO A 488 1.18 54.20 -21.18
N ALA A 489 -0.06 53.92 -20.75
CA ALA A 489 -0.90 54.23 -19.58
C ALA A 489 -2.25 53.45 -19.71
N GLY A 490 -2.79 52.97 -18.56
CA GLY A 490 -4.20 53.12 -18.17
C GLY A 490 -5.17 51.93 -18.20
N VAL A 491 -6.18 51.76 -17.32
CA VAL A 491 -6.67 52.43 -16.08
C VAL A 491 -7.76 51.53 -15.41
N ARG A 492 -8.02 51.75 -14.10
CA ARG A 492 -9.11 51.33 -13.14
C ARG A 492 -8.73 50.13 -12.24
N GLY A 493 -8.48 50.23 -10.92
CA GLY A 493 -9.14 50.97 -9.81
C GLY A 493 -10.09 49.98 -9.07
N SER A 494 -10.15 49.75 -7.75
CA SER A 494 -9.60 50.34 -6.53
C SER A 494 -9.95 49.42 -5.32
N ASP A 495 -9.11 49.48 -4.27
CA ASP A 495 -9.36 49.35 -2.81
C ASP A 495 -9.96 48.10 -2.11
N GLY A 496 -9.29 47.71 -1.02
CA GLY A 496 -9.96 47.65 0.30
C GLY A 496 -10.05 46.33 1.06
N ALA A 497 -8.99 46.02 1.81
CA ALA A 497 -8.93 45.44 3.17
C ALA A 497 -10.04 44.54 3.79
N ALA A 498 -9.51 43.51 4.48
CA ALA A 498 -9.92 42.97 5.79
C ALA A 498 -11.17 42.08 5.94
N LEU A 499 -10.90 40.82 6.30
CA LEU A 499 -11.83 39.80 6.80
C LEU A 499 -12.13 40.02 8.30
N PRO A 500 -13.39 39.91 8.76
CA PRO A 500 -13.69 39.71 10.18
C PRO A 500 -14.23 38.30 10.49
N ALA A 501 -13.70 37.79 11.61
CA ALA A 501 -14.25 36.93 12.66
C ALA A 501 -15.55 36.12 12.40
N GLY A 502 -15.46 34.81 12.67
CA GLY A 502 -16.61 33.92 12.78
C GLY A 502 -17.47 34.18 14.03
N PRO A 503 -18.74 33.74 14.05
CA PRO A 503 -19.58 33.88 15.22
C PRO A 503 -19.57 32.62 16.11
N GLY A 504 -19.48 32.85 17.42
CA GLY A 504 -19.73 31.89 18.48
C GLY A 504 -21.23 31.57 18.69
N PRO A 505 -21.58 30.74 19.69
CA PRO A 505 -22.84 29.99 19.71
C PRO A 505 -23.97 30.57 20.58
N LEU A 506 -25.17 29.94 20.43
CA LEU A 506 -26.40 29.90 21.28
C LEU A 506 -27.63 30.63 20.69
N PRO A 507 -28.91 30.27 21.01
CA PRO A 507 -29.40 29.40 22.11
C PRO A 507 -30.50 28.36 21.75
N ALA A 508 -30.88 27.56 22.75
CA ALA A 508 -31.88 26.49 22.73
C ALA A 508 -33.31 26.91 23.16
N ALA A 509 -34.35 26.19 22.68
CA ALA A 509 -35.71 25.93 23.24
C ALA A 509 -36.70 25.65 22.07
N ARG A 510 -37.75 24.82 22.09
CA ARG A 510 -38.53 24.08 23.12
C ARG A 510 -39.49 23.13 22.36
N ARG A 511 -39.64 21.83 22.70
CA ARG A 511 -40.80 21.14 23.35
C ARG A 511 -41.11 19.80 22.59
N PRO A 512 -41.94 18.85 23.09
CA PRO A 512 -42.01 18.21 24.42
C PRO A 512 -42.24 16.65 24.39
N VAL A 513 -41.79 15.99 25.47
CA VAL A 513 -42.43 14.92 26.31
C VAL A 513 -43.12 13.68 25.68
N GLY A 514 -42.66 12.48 26.08
CA GLY A 514 -43.38 11.21 25.92
C GLY A 514 -42.81 9.91 26.55
N ARG A 515 -42.44 9.93 27.84
CA ARG A 515 -42.43 8.82 28.86
C ARG A 515 -41.61 7.50 28.68
N ARG A 516 -40.67 7.30 29.64
CA ARG A 516 -40.29 6.14 30.52
C ARG A 516 -40.64 4.70 30.06
N TRP A 517 -39.82 3.65 30.26
CA TRP A 517 -39.22 3.03 31.49
C TRP A 517 -37.90 2.28 31.10
N GLY A 518 -36.87 1.97 31.91
CA GLY A 518 -36.53 2.13 33.33
C GLY A 518 -35.09 1.62 33.58
N ARG A 519 -34.31 2.34 34.39
CA ARG A 519 -32.97 1.95 34.89
C ARG A 519 -33.08 1.14 36.19
N ARG A 520 -32.25 0.11 36.38
CA ARG A 520 -31.76 -0.30 37.72
C ARG A 520 -30.45 0.45 38.01
N ARG A 521 -30.38 1.08 39.19
CA ARG A 521 -29.18 1.71 39.78
C ARG A 521 -28.32 0.64 40.48
N ARG A 522 -26.99 0.79 40.43
CA ARG A 522 -26.05 0.24 41.42
C ARG A 522 -25.53 1.38 42.31
N ASP A 523 -25.25 1.03 43.57
CA ASP A 523 -24.90 1.90 44.70
C ASP A 523 -23.47 2.48 44.65
N PRO A 524 -23.20 3.61 45.34
CA PRO A 524 -21.91 4.30 45.37
C PRO A 524 -21.02 3.84 46.53
N ALA A 525 -20.51 2.60 46.48
CA ALA A 525 -19.53 2.09 47.44
C ALA A 525 -18.21 1.58 46.81
N GLU A 526 -18.02 1.72 45.49
CA GLU A 526 -16.84 1.18 44.78
C GLU A 526 -15.75 2.22 44.43
N LEU A 527 -15.85 3.46 44.90
CA LEU A 527 -14.90 4.54 44.56
C LEU A 527 -13.81 4.81 45.61
N ALA A 528 -13.64 3.94 46.61
CA ALA A 528 -12.59 4.07 47.63
C ALA A 528 -11.35 3.16 47.39
N GLY A 529 -11.36 2.29 46.37
CA GLY A 529 -10.25 1.37 46.09
C GLY A 529 -9.12 1.95 45.22
N SER A 530 -9.32 3.13 44.63
CA SER A 530 -8.40 3.68 43.61
C SER A 530 -7.21 4.45 44.18
N ASP A 531 -7.31 4.97 45.41
CA ASP A 531 -6.23 5.75 46.05
C ASP A 531 -5.27 4.90 46.90
N GLU A 532 -5.69 3.70 47.34
CA GLU A 532 -4.84 2.73 48.05
C GLU A 532 -3.88 2.01 47.09
N LEU A 533 -4.32 1.80 45.84
CA LEU A 533 -3.51 1.18 44.78
C LEU A 533 -2.38 2.10 44.29
N ILE A 534 -2.64 3.42 44.25
CA ILE A 534 -1.63 4.43 43.87
C ILE A 534 -0.59 4.61 44.98
N LYS A 535 -0.98 4.49 46.26
CA LYS A 535 -0.03 4.51 47.39
C LYS A 535 0.85 3.26 47.49
N ARG A 536 0.42 2.11 46.96
CA ARG A 536 1.21 0.85 46.93
C ARG A 536 2.23 0.76 45.79
N ILE A 537 2.10 1.58 44.75
CA ILE A 537 3.03 1.61 43.61
C ILE A 537 4.27 2.49 43.90
N VAL A 538 4.18 3.41 44.87
CA VAL A 538 5.27 4.35 45.20
C VAL A 538 6.23 3.82 46.28
N THR A 539 5.87 2.79 47.03
CA THR A 539 6.73 2.17 48.06
C THR A 539 7.06 0.73 47.69
N GLY A 540 8.18 0.52 47.00
CA GLY A 540 8.65 -0.80 46.60
C GLY A 540 8.74 -1.78 47.78
N ALA A 541 7.82 -2.74 47.83
CA ALA A 541 7.82 -3.88 48.73
C ALA A 541 7.19 -5.09 48.03
N ASP A 542 8.05 -6.04 47.68
CA ASP A 542 7.76 -7.27 46.93
C ASP A 542 7.25 -8.39 47.87
N PRO A 543 6.02 -8.94 47.69
CA PRO A 543 5.52 -10.03 48.54
C PRO A 543 5.57 -11.43 47.91
N ILE A 544 6.19 -11.65 46.73
CA ILE A 544 6.16 -12.97 46.05
C ILE A 544 7.40 -13.85 46.36
N ARG A 545 8.29 -13.42 47.27
CA ARG A 545 9.39 -14.29 47.77
C ARG A 545 9.08 -15.12 49.02
N ARG A 546 7.89 -15.04 49.62
CA ARG A 546 7.55 -15.79 50.86
C ARG A 546 6.73 -17.07 50.71
N ARG A 547 6.38 -17.50 49.49
CA ARG A 547 5.65 -18.78 49.28
C ARG A 547 6.45 -19.90 48.60
N ALA A 548 7.58 -19.60 47.97
CA ALA A 548 8.43 -20.61 47.34
C ALA A 548 9.53 -21.19 48.27
N GLN A 549 9.69 -20.67 49.50
CA GLN A 549 10.64 -21.18 50.50
C GLN A 549 9.96 -22.00 51.63
N ALA A 550 8.67 -22.29 51.53
CA ALA A 550 7.92 -23.03 52.55
C ALA A 550 7.45 -24.44 52.14
N GLN A 551 7.93 -24.97 51.00
CA GLN A 551 7.56 -26.32 50.52
C GLN A 551 8.75 -27.20 50.10
N ALA A 552 9.98 -26.78 50.37
CA ALA A 552 11.18 -27.58 50.17
C ALA A 552 11.90 -27.81 51.51
N GLN A 553 11.29 -28.63 52.39
CA GLN A 553 11.95 -29.29 53.52
C GLN A 553 10.96 -30.31 54.12
N THR A 554 11.44 -31.55 54.34
CA THR A 554 10.75 -32.74 54.90
C THR A 554 9.83 -33.45 53.88
N THR A 555 9.97 -34.74 53.54
CA THR A 555 10.47 -35.89 54.31
C THR A 555 10.79 -37.06 53.33
N GLU A 556 12.00 -37.64 53.45
CA GLU A 556 12.34 -39.04 53.07
C GLU A 556 11.78 -40.03 54.12
N PRO A 557 11.91 -41.39 54.06
CA PRO A 557 12.74 -42.23 53.18
C PRO A 557 12.08 -43.54 52.67
N ALA A 558 12.88 -44.27 51.84
CA ALA A 558 13.20 -45.70 51.95
C ALA A 558 12.82 -46.60 50.75
N GLY A 559 13.85 -47.23 50.17
CA GLY A 559 13.78 -48.68 49.90
C GLY A 559 14.14 -49.19 48.49
N THR A 560 15.41 -49.58 48.34
CA THR A 560 15.91 -50.80 47.64
C THR A 560 15.93 -50.90 46.10
N GLY A 561 17.14 -51.17 45.56
CA GLY A 561 17.33 -52.32 44.65
C GLY A 561 18.09 -52.12 43.32
N ARG A 562 19.39 -52.48 43.34
CA ARG A 562 20.17 -53.24 42.31
C ARG A 562 20.54 -52.63 40.93
N SER A 563 21.83 -52.26 40.81
CA SER A 563 22.93 -52.75 39.94
C SER A 563 22.69 -53.47 38.59
N ALA A 564 23.66 -53.24 37.68
CA ALA A 564 24.14 -54.01 36.50
C ALA A 564 23.44 -53.73 35.16
N ASP A 565 24.05 -53.66 33.97
CA ASP A 565 25.39 -54.02 33.46
C ASP A 565 25.63 -53.37 32.07
N VAL A 566 26.89 -53.24 31.67
CA VAL A 566 27.38 -53.01 30.28
C VAL A 566 27.69 -54.36 29.63
N PRO A 567 27.50 -54.56 28.30
CA PRO A 567 28.65 -54.92 27.43
C PRO A 567 28.58 -54.42 25.95
N PRO A 568 29.66 -54.59 25.14
CA PRO A 568 30.05 -53.67 24.04
C PRO A 568 30.22 -54.30 22.62
N ALA A 569 30.73 -53.47 21.68
CA ALA A 569 31.36 -53.73 20.34
C ALA A 569 30.40 -53.97 19.14
N VAL A 570 30.66 -53.53 17.89
CA VAL A 570 31.84 -53.72 17.00
C VAL A 570 31.91 -52.63 15.89
N ALA A 571 33.11 -52.43 15.34
CA ALA A 571 33.59 -51.47 14.33
C ALA A 571 33.18 -51.73 12.84
N ASP A 572 33.19 -50.69 12.00
CA ASP A 572 34.13 -50.47 10.86
C ASP A 572 33.59 -49.45 9.82
N GLY A 573 34.50 -48.65 9.23
CA GLY A 573 34.34 -48.07 7.88
C GLY A 573 34.36 -46.54 7.77
N GLN A 574 35.55 -45.95 7.61
CA GLN A 574 35.77 -44.52 7.33
C GLN A 574 36.17 -44.29 5.85
N PRO A 575 35.51 -43.38 5.10
CA PRO A 575 36.01 -42.82 3.84
C PRO A 575 36.82 -41.52 4.08
N PRO A 576 37.59 -41.04 3.08
CA PRO A 576 38.70 -40.11 3.30
C PRO A 576 38.28 -38.66 3.54
N THR A 577 39.07 -37.97 4.37
CA THR A 577 38.93 -36.58 4.81
C THR A 577 39.29 -35.54 3.72
N PRO A 578 38.51 -34.46 3.57
CA PRO A 578 38.93 -33.26 2.83
C PRO A 578 39.96 -32.43 3.63
N PRO A 579 40.73 -31.51 2.98
CA PRO A 579 41.84 -30.79 3.61
C PRO A 579 41.36 -29.84 4.74
N PRO A 580 42.22 -29.52 5.73
CA PRO A 580 41.78 -28.92 6.98
C PRO A 580 41.22 -27.51 6.80
N ALA A 581 40.03 -27.31 7.38
CA ALA A 581 39.47 -26.01 7.67
C ALA A 581 40.46 -25.19 8.51
N GLY A 582 40.62 -23.92 8.14
CA GLY A 582 41.38 -22.92 8.92
C GLY A 582 40.85 -22.79 10.35
N PRO A 583 41.65 -22.21 11.26
CA PRO A 583 41.52 -22.43 12.69
C PRO A 583 40.15 -21.98 13.21
N ALA A 584 39.49 -22.91 13.91
CA ALA A 584 38.38 -22.62 14.80
C ALA A 584 38.81 -21.55 15.81
N TRP A 585 37.91 -20.59 16.04
CA TRP A 585 38.07 -19.50 17.00
C TRP A 585 38.22 -20.05 18.43
N SER A 586 39.46 -20.35 18.83
CA SER A 586 39.83 -20.61 20.22
C SER A 586 40.52 -19.37 20.78
N GLY A 587 39.79 -18.55 21.54
CA GLY A 587 40.38 -17.43 22.25
C GLY A 587 39.46 -16.25 22.55
N GLU A 588 38.22 -16.49 22.99
CA GLU A 588 37.50 -15.46 23.75
C GLU A 588 38.25 -15.25 25.06
N ARG A 589 39.10 -14.22 25.12
CA ARG A 589 39.47 -13.64 26.40
C ARG A 589 38.18 -13.07 26.97
N GLU A 590 37.67 -13.68 28.04
CA GLU A 590 36.61 -13.12 28.89
C GLU A 590 36.95 -11.67 29.23
N ARG A 591 36.35 -10.73 28.50
CA ARG A 591 36.26 -9.33 28.92
C ARG A 591 35.09 -9.25 29.89
N GLN A 592 35.36 -8.60 31.02
CA GLN A 592 34.41 -8.29 32.10
C GLN A 592 33.03 -7.88 31.53
N PRO A 593 31.90 -8.40 32.06
CA PRO A 593 30.58 -8.00 31.60
C PRO A 593 30.36 -6.49 31.76
N ASP A 594 29.83 -5.87 30.70
CA ASP A 594 29.52 -4.44 30.62
C ASP A 594 28.55 -4.03 31.77
N PRO A 595 28.89 -3.01 32.58
CA PRO A 595 28.09 -2.58 33.74
C PRO A 595 26.66 -2.08 33.41
N THR A 596 26.27 -1.96 32.14
CA THR A 596 24.96 -1.40 31.75
C THR A 596 23.83 -2.42 31.62
N GLY A 597 24.15 -3.73 31.51
CA GLY A 597 23.15 -4.79 31.35
C GLY A 597 22.30 -4.71 30.06
N ALA A 598 22.64 -3.85 29.09
CA ALA A 598 21.84 -3.59 27.88
C ALA A 598 22.53 -3.96 26.54
N GLY A 599 23.84 -4.23 26.55
CA GLY A 599 24.59 -4.73 25.39
C GLY A 599 25.42 -3.67 24.66
N GLU A 600 26.17 -4.08 23.64
CA GLU A 600 27.10 -3.22 22.90
C GLU A 600 26.65 -3.04 21.45
N ILE A 601 26.57 -1.79 21.00
CA ILE A 601 26.38 -1.43 19.58
C ILE A 601 27.74 -1.18 18.98
N THR A 602 28.05 -1.89 17.89
CA THR A 602 29.34 -1.80 17.19
C THR A 602 29.12 -1.70 15.68
N MET A 603 30.08 -1.05 15.00
CA MET A 603 30.09 -0.95 13.54
C MET A 603 31.08 -1.96 12.97
N TYR A 604 30.60 -2.75 12.02
CA TYR A 604 31.41 -3.63 11.19
C TYR A 604 31.54 -2.97 9.81
N TYR A 605 32.63 -3.27 9.12
CA TYR A 605 32.95 -2.67 7.84
C TYR A 605 33.25 -3.77 6.82
N GLN A 606 32.59 -3.71 5.67
CA GLN A 606 32.84 -4.63 4.56
C GLN A 606 33.50 -3.87 3.40
N PRO A 607 34.63 -4.35 2.85
CA PRO A 607 35.34 -3.64 1.79
C PRO A 607 34.64 -3.74 0.43
N GLN A 608 34.69 -2.64 -0.32
CA GLN A 608 34.23 -2.50 -1.69
C GLN A 608 35.44 -2.40 -2.63
N ILE A 609 35.49 -3.26 -3.65
CA ILE A 609 36.68 -3.42 -4.51
C ILE A 609 36.35 -3.01 -5.94
N ALA A 610 37.15 -2.12 -6.53
CA ALA A 610 37.05 -1.82 -7.96
C ALA A 610 37.46 -3.05 -8.78
N ILE A 611 36.55 -3.55 -9.61
CA ILE A 611 36.76 -4.81 -10.35
C ILE A 611 37.90 -4.66 -11.37
N ALA A 612 38.04 -3.50 -12.00
CA ALA A 612 39.05 -3.24 -13.02
C ALA A 612 40.49 -3.17 -12.46
N THR A 613 40.68 -2.55 -11.29
CA THR A 613 42.03 -2.31 -10.71
C THR A 613 42.39 -3.29 -9.60
N GLY A 614 41.38 -3.89 -8.97
CA GLY A 614 41.49 -4.69 -7.75
C GLY A 614 41.77 -3.84 -6.50
N GLU A 615 41.60 -2.52 -6.56
CA GLU A 615 41.87 -1.62 -5.43
C GLU A 615 40.63 -1.47 -4.54
N VAL A 616 40.85 -1.26 -3.25
CA VAL A 616 39.78 -0.98 -2.29
C VAL A 616 39.35 0.47 -2.47
N VAL A 617 38.09 0.69 -2.88
CA VAL A 617 37.54 2.02 -3.17
C VAL A 617 36.69 2.59 -2.04
N GLY A 618 36.22 1.73 -1.15
CA GLY A 618 35.37 2.12 -0.04
C GLY A 618 35.05 0.95 0.89
N VAL A 619 34.18 1.22 1.85
CA VAL A 619 33.65 0.25 2.79
C VAL A 619 32.18 0.52 3.03
N GLU A 620 31.39 -0.52 3.25
CA GLU A 620 30.03 -0.39 3.78
C GLU A 620 30.04 -0.55 5.30
N ALA A 621 29.42 0.39 6.01
CA ALA A 621 29.30 0.37 7.46
C ALA A 621 28.00 -0.33 7.90
N LEU A 622 28.17 -1.47 8.57
CA LEU A 622 27.11 -2.39 8.94
C LEU A 622 26.92 -2.40 10.46
N LEU A 623 25.72 -2.03 10.91
CA LEU A 623 25.34 -2.00 12.31
C LEU A 623 25.27 -3.42 12.90
N ARG A 624 25.83 -3.61 14.09
CA ARG A 624 25.74 -4.86 14.86
C ARG A 624 25.43 -4.56 16.32
N TRP A 625 24.39 -5.21 16.87
CA TRP A 625 24.05 -5.12 18.27
C TRP A 625 24.23 -6.47 18.98
N ARG A 626 25.17 -6.49 19.95
CA ARG A 626 25.38 -7.63 20.84
C ARG A 626 24.57 -7.42 22.11
N HIS A 627 23.40 -8.06 22.18
CA HIS A 627 22.52 -8.02 23.33
C HIS A 627 22.97 -9.01 24.42
N PRO A 628 22.95 -8.67 25.72
CA PRO A 628 23.55 -9.49 26.78
C PRO A 628 22.90 -10.85 26.97
N ARG A 629 21.60 -10.95 26.66
CA ARG A 629 20.82 -12.20 26.79
C ARG A 629 20.58 -12.91 25.47
N ARG A 630 20.58 -12.17 24.35
CA ARG A 630 20.20 -12.70 23.03
C ARG A 630 21.42 -12.94 22.11
N GLY A 631 22.62 -12.56 22.54
CA GLY A 631 23.78 -12.61 21.66
C GLY A 631 23.67 -11.57 20.55
N MET A 632 24.07 -11.92 19.33
CA MET A 632 23.94 -11.02 18.19
C MET A 632 22.49 -10.94 17.71
N VAL A 633 21.91 -9.74 17.75
CA VAL A 633 20.59 -9.46 17.20
C VAL A 633 20.70 -9.27 15.69
N ASP A 634 19.74 -9.85 14.95
CA ASP A 634 19.68 -9.70 13.50
C ASP A 634 19.45 -8.22 13.10
N PRO A 635 20.20 -7.68 12.13
CA PRO A 635 20.02 -6.29 11.69
C PRO A 635 18.61 -5.98 11.15
N GLY A 636 17.96 -6.93 10.48
CA GLY A 636 16.60 -6.77 9.96
C GLY A 636 15.58 -6.65 11.09
N GLU A 637 15.65 -7.53 12.09
CA GLU A 637 14.82 -7.46 13.31
C GLU A 637 15.00 -6.11 14.01
N LEU A 638 16.26 -5.66 14.18
CA LEU A 638 16.58 -4.40 14.83
C LEU A 638 15.99 -3.19 14.10
N ILE A 639 16.16 -3.12 12.77
CA ILE A 639 15.66 -2.00 11.95
C ILE A 639 14.13 -2.00 11.98
N GLN A 640 13.47 -3.14 11.77
CA GLN A 640 12.01 -3.25 11.78
C GLN A 640 11.39 -2.80 13.12
N VAL A 641 12.05 -3.16 14.23
CA VAL A 641 11.61 -2.72 15.56
C VAL A 641 11.84 -1.22 15.77
N ALA A 642 13.01 -0.70 15.37
CA ALA A 642 13.39 0.68 15.59
C ALA A 642 12.63 1.67 14.70
N GLU A 643 12.40 1.36 13.43
CA GLU A 643 11.90 2.25 12.38
C GLU A 643 10.52 2.86 12.70
N GLN A 644 9.65 2.09 13.37
CA GLN A 644 8.34 2.56 13.79
C GLN A 644 8.37 3.42 15.07
N SER A 645 9.53 3.59 15.71
CA SER A 645 9.69 4.28 16.99
C SER A 645 10.53 5.58 16.89
N ALA A 646 10.55 6.37 17.96
CA ALA A 646 11.45 7.51 18.08
C ALA A 646 12.92 7.12 18.30
N VAL A 647 13.20 5.84 18.58
CA VAL A 647 14.54 5.32 18.84
C VAL A 647 15.38 5.29 17.56
N MET A 648 14.77 5.16 16.38
CA MET A 648 15.48 5.18 15.11
C MET A 648 16.35 6.43 14.96
N ARG A 649 15.83 7.61 15.29
CA ARG A 649 16.60 8.86 15.25
C ARG A 649 17.83 8.85 16.16
N LEU A 650 17.73 8.22 17.33
CA LEU A 650 18.86 8.08 18.26
C LEU A 650 19.90 7.12 17.70
N LEU A 651 19.44 6.04 17.05
CA LEU A 651 20.28 5.04 16.41
C LEU A 651 21.03 5.65 15.21
N THR A 652 20.32 6.28 14.28
CA THR A 652 20.90 6.96 13.10
C THR A 652 21.92 8.00 13.54
N ARG A 653 21.61 8.80 14.56
CA ARG A 653 22.58 9.74 15.15
C ARG A 653 23.85 9.05 15.63
N ARG A 654 23.71 7.92 16.34
CA ARG A 654 24.86 7.19 16.86
C ARG A 654 25.69 6.57 15.74
N VAL A 655 25.04 5.99 14.74
CA VAL A 655 25.71 5.39 13.57
C VAL A 655 26.49 6.45 12.78
N VAL A 656 25.88 7.61 12.51
CA VAL A 656 26.56 8.73 11.83
C VAL A 656 27.75 9.21 12.66
N ASP A 657 27.59 9.37 13.98
CA ASP A 657 28.69 9.78 14.87
C ASP A 657 29.86 8.77 14.81
N ASP A 658 29.59 7.48 14.96
CA ASP A 658 30.60 6.42 14.98
C ASP A 658 31.32 6.27 13.63
N VAL A 659 30.59 6.32 12.51
CA VAL A 659 31.16 6.19 11.16
C VAL A 659 32.01 7.40 10.78
N VAL A 660 31.55 8.62 11.04
CA VAL A 660 32.30 9.84 10.74
C VAL A 660 33.55 9.95 11.61
N GLU A 661 33.45 9.60 12.90
CA GLU A 661 34.61 9.53 13.78
C GLU A 661 35.64 8.49 13.27
N GLN A 662 35.17 7.32 12.81
CA GLN A 662 36.05 6.29 12.28
C GLN A 662 36.73 6.71 10.97
N LEU A 663 36.02 7.41 10.07
CA LEU A 663 36.60 8.01 8.86
C LEU A 663 37.71 9.01 9.20
N ALA A 664 37.50 9.85 10.21
CA ALA A 664 38.52 10.79 10.67
C ALA A 664 39.77 10.08 11.20
N LYS A 665 39.59 8.98 11.97
CA LYS A 665 40.70 8.15 12.46
C LYS A 665 41.49 7.51 11.32
N TRP A 666 40.82 6.96 10.31
CA TRP A 666 41.51 6.39 9.14
C TRP A 666 42.24 7.46 8.34
N THR A 667 41.62 8.62 8.12
CA THR A 667 42.25 9.75 7.44
C THR A 667 43.52 10.20 8.16
N ALA A 668 43.47 10.32 9.49
CA ALA A 668 44.63 10.66 10.32
C ALA A 668 45.73 9.59 10.31
N ALA A 669 45.36 8.32 10.12
CA ALA A 669 46.29 7.20 9.94
C ALA A 669 46.86 7.09 8.52
N GLY A 670 46.47 7.98 7.59
CA GLY A 670 46.92 7.98 6.20
C GLY A 670 46.13 7.04 5.28
N THR A 671 45.00 6.49 5.74
CA THR A 671 44.13 5.63 4.96
C THR A 671 42.93 6.44 4.47
N ASP A 672 42.85 6.66 3.15
CA ASP A 672 41.81 7.47 2.53
C ASP A 672 40.69 6.59 1.95
N LEU A 673 39.64 6.33 2.75
CA LEU A 673 38.51 5.48 2.37
C LEU A 673 37.20 6.28 2.33
N ARG A 674 36.29 5.85 1.45
CA ARG A 674 34.87 6.24 1.50
C ARG A 674 34.10 5.24 2.35
N ALA A 675 33.18 5.68 3.19
CA ALA A 675 32.26 4.79 3.91
C ALA A 675 30.81 5.02 3.48
N ALA A 676 30.10 3.93 3.20
CA ALA A 676 28.68 3.91 2.90
C ALA A 676 27.86 3.58 4.15
N LEU A 677 26.72 4.25 4.31
CA LEU A 677 25.87 4.20 5.49
C LEU A 677 24.40 4.07 5.05
N ASN A 678 23.68 3.11 5.61
CA ASN A 678 22.26 2.90 5.36
C ASN A 678 21.38 3.87 6.18
N VAL A 679 20.45 4.57 5.51
CA VAL A 679 19.54 5.52 6.17
C VAL A 679 18.09 5.11 5.96
N SER A 680 17.30 5.14 7.03
CA SER A 680 15.88 4.76 6.99
C SER A 680 15.02 5.76 6.22
N VAL A 681 13.92 5.27 5.65
CA VAL A 681 12.90 6.09 4.98
C VAL A 681 12.37 7.19 5.89
N ARG A 682 12.19 6.87 7.17
CA ARG A 682 11.63 7.80 8.16
C ARG A 682 12.58 8.96 8.46
N ASP A 683 13.88 8.73 8.52
CA ASP A 683 14.87 9.79 8.73
C ASP A 683 14.98 10.69 7.49
N LEU A 684 14.80 10.14 6.29
CA LEU A 684 14.72 10.94 5.07
C LEU A 684 13.48 11.84 5.04
N HIS A 685 12.35 11.38 5.59
CA HIS A 685 11.11 12.18 5.66
C HIS A 685 11.18 13.36 6.63
N THR A 686 11.90 13.24 7.75
CA THR A 686 12.03 14.33 8.72
C THR A 686 13.01 15.40 8.27
N GLY A 687 14.01 15.04 7.46
CA GLY A 687 15.04 15.94 6.94
C GLY A 687 16.16 16.28 7.93
N GLU A 688 15.98 15.97 9.22
CA GLU A 688 16.96 16.26 10.30
C GLU A 688 18.32 15.57 10.08
N VAL A 689 18.33 14.45 9.35
CA VAL A 689 19.54 13.66 9.08
C VAL A 689 20.58 14.43 8.25
N ALA A 690 20.13 15.30 7.34
CA ALA A 690 21.05 16.06 6.49
C ALA A 690 21.84 17.10 7.28
N ASP A 691 21.15 17.83 8.17
CA ASP A 691 21.79 18.81 9.07
C ASP A 691 22.74 18.13 10.06
N GLN A 692 22.33 16.97 10.58
CA GLN A 692 23.17 16.16 11.47
C GLN A 692 24.45 15.69 10.80
N ILE A 693 24.37 15.17 9.57
CA ILE A 693 25.55 14.73 8.81
C ILE A 693 26.48 15.93 8.55
N ALA A 694 25.94 17.08 8.14
CA ALA A 694 26.73 18.29 7.90
C ALA A 694 27.50 18.76 9.15
N ASP A 695 26.82 18.81 10.31
CA ASP A 695 27.44 19.17 11.59
C ASP A 695 28.58 18.22 11.96
N ARG A 696 28.37 16.91 11.80
CA ARG A 696 29.38 15.91 12.15
C ARG A 696 30.58 15.87 11.24
N LEU A 697 30.37 15.98 9.92
CA LEU A 697 31.46 16.10 8.96
C LEU A 697 32.34 17.32 9.29
N THR A 698 31.71 18.45 9.61
CA THR A 698 32.41 19.68 10.00
C THR A 698 33.18 19.49 11.32
N ARG A 699 32.54 18.90 12.34
CA ARG A 699 33.13 18.71 13.66
C ARG A 699 34.38 17.82 13.64
N PHE A 700 34.36 16.75 12.85
CA PHE A 700 35.48 15.81 12.76
C PHE A 700 36.45 16.11 11.60
N GLY A 701 36.19 17.15 10.81
CA GLY A 701 37.04 17.55 9.69
C GLY A 701 37.08 16.53 8.54
N VAL A 702 35.99 15.76 8.35
CA VAL A 702 35.88 14.75 7.29
C VAL A 702 35.31 15.41 6.04
N ARG A 703 35.94 15.15 4.88
CA ARG A 703 35.43 15.67 3.61
C ARG A 703 34.08 15.03 3.27
N PRO A 704 33.07 15.80 2.81
CA PRO A 704 31.74 15.26 2.52
C PRO A 704 31.72 14.10 1.52
N ASP A 705 32.63 14.10 0.52
CA ASP A 705 32.72 13.07 -0.51
C ASP A 705 33.24 11.70 0.00
N ARG A 706 33.69 11.65 1.26
CA ARG A 706 34.10 10.41 1.95
C ARG A 706 32.94 9.71 2.65
N LEU A 707 31.77 10.33 2.73
CA LEU A 707 30.56 9.71 3.21
C LEU A 707 29.60 9.47 2.05
N GLN A 708 29.00 8.30 2.04
CA GLN A 708 27.96 7.93 1.10
C GLN A 708 26.73 7.43 1.87
N VAL A 709 25.55 7.88 1.45
CA VAL A 709 24.27 7.46 2.03
C VAL A 709 23.60 6.50 1.07
N GLU A 710 23.25 5.34 1.58
CA GLU A 710 22.51 4.29 0.88
C GLU A 710 21.03 4.38 1.25
N ILE A 711 20.18 4.32 0.23
CA ILE A 711 18.72 4.38 0.36
C ILE A 711 18.11 3.21 -0.39
N THR A 712 17.14 2.52 0.20
CA THR A 712 16.46 1.42 -0.48
C THR A 712 15.48 1.94 -1.54
N GLU A 713 15.20 1.14 -2.56
CA GLU A 713 14.22 1.48 -3.60
C GLU A 713 12.84 1.84 -3.04
N GLY A 714 12.36 1.07 -2.05
CA GLY A 714 11.06 1.30 -1.40
C GLY A 714 10.95 2.68 -0.73
N ALA A 715 12.08 3.24 -0.27
CA ALA A 715 12.14 4.56 0.35
C ALA A 715 11.64 5.68 -0.57
N LEU A 716 11.82 5.52 -1.88
CA LEU A 716 11.50 6.55 -2.87
C LEU A 716 10.00 6.67 -3.16
N MET A 717 9.21 5.62 -2.87
CA MET A 717 7.80 5.53 -3.28
C MET A 717 6.80 6.05 -2.25
N ALA A 718 7.19 6.16 -0.98
CA ALA A 718 6.27 6.51 0.11
C ALA A 718 5.85 8.00 0.11
N ASP A 719 6.80 8.93 0.00
CA ASP A 719 6.55 10.38 -0.23
C ASP A 719 7.70 11.00 -1.07
N PRO A 720 7.59 10.92 -2.41
CA PRO A 720 8.68 11.29 -3.31
C PRO A 720 9.15 12.74 -3.17
N ARG A 721 8.28 13.66 -2.72
CA ARG A 721 8.61 15.10 -2.66
C ARG A 721 9.53 15.41 -1.48
N ARG A 722 9.23 14.85 -0.30
CA ARG A 722 10.04 15.08 0.90
C ARG A 722 11.39 14.38 0.81
N VAL A 723 11.39 13.12 0.38
CA VAL A 723 12.62 12.33 0.19
C VAL A 723 13.56 13.03 -0.80
N LEU A 724 13.03 13.50 -1.93
CA LEU A 724 13.82 14.25 -2.92
C LEU A 724 14.45 15.53 -2.33
N ALA A 725 13.75 16.24 -1.45
CA ALA A 725 14.29 17.45 -0.81
C ALA A 725 15.50 17.14 0.09
N THR A 726 15.38 16.10 0.92
CA THR A 726 16.47 15.65 1.81
C THR A 726 17.66 15.11 1.03
N ILE A 727 17.43 14.27 0.01
CA ILE A 727 18.50 13.77 -0.88
C ILE A 727 19.20 14.92 -1.60
N SER A 728 18.45 15.90 -2.11
CA SER A 728 19.03 17.08 -2.77
C SER A 728 19.84 17.94 -1.81
N GLN A 729 19.47 17.98 -0.52
CA GLN A 729 20.26 18.66 0.50
C GLN A 729 21.56 17.93 0.80
N LEU A 730 21.53 16.61 0.98
CA LEU A 730 22.73 15.78 1.15
C LEU A 730 23.70 15.92 -0.03
N HIS A 731 23.16 15.89 -1.25
CA HIS A 731 23.96 16.11 -2.46
C HIS A 731 24.61 17.50 -2.49
N ARG A 732 23.90 18.56 -2.09
CA ARG A 732 24.47 19.92 -1.97
C ARG A 732 25.57 20.03 -0.91
N ILE A 733 25.50 19.23 0.15
CA ILE A 733 26.57 19.13 1.16
C ILE A 733 27.82 18.46 0.55
N GLY A 734 27.65 17.67 -0.51
CA GLY A 734 28.72 16.93 -1.20
C GLY A 734 28.80 15.46 -0.78
N VAL A 735 27.77 14.95 -0.09
CA VAL A 735 27.66 13.53 0.30
C VAL A 735 27.20 12.71 -0.90
N GLY A 736 27.83 11.55 -1.14
CA GLY A 736 27.43 10.63 -2.20
C GLY A 736 26.09 9.97 -1.88
N ILE A 737 25.28 9.68 -2.90
CA ILE A 737 23.99 8.99 -2.74
C ILE A 737 24.04 7.70 -3.57
N ALA A 738 23.76 6.57 -2.92
CA ALA A 738 23.62 5.27 -3.56
C ALA A 738 22.18 4.78 -3.44
N LEU A 739 21.68 4.13 -4.50
CA LEU A 739 20.44 3.37 -4.44
C LEU A 739 20.75 1.90 -4.15
N ASP A 740 20.11 1.37 -3.11
CA ASP A 740 20.25 -0.01 -2.64
C ASP A 740 19.08 -0.90 -3.10
N ASP A 741 19.29 -2.21 -3.11
CA ASP A 741 18.37 -3.27 -3.56
C ASP A 741 17.80 -3.05 -4.98
N PHE A 742 18.60 -2.51 -5.90
CA PHE A 742 18.12 -2.14 -7.23
C PHE A 742 17.69 -3.36 -8.04
N GLY A 743 16.42 -3.38 -8.47
CA GLY A 743 15.85 -4.45 -9.30
C GLY A 743 14.85 -5.37 -8.61
N THR A 744 14.72 -5.28 -7.29
CA THR A 744 13.77 -6.09 -6.51
C THR A 744 12.36 -5.48 -6.48
N GLY A 745 12.18 -4.25 -6.99
CA GLY A 745 10.92 -3.51 -6.96
C GLY A 745 10.50 -2.84 -8.29
N TYR A 746 9.46 -2.00 -8.21
CA TYR A 746 8.87 -1.28 -9.36
C TYR A 746 9.53 0.08 -9.64
N SER A 747 10.86 0.14 -9.72
CA SER A 747 11.60 1.35 -10.06
C SER A 747 11.21 1.88 -11.43
N SER A 748 10.50 3.02 -11.46
CA SER A 748 10.26 3.75 -12.70
C SER A 748 11.54 4.51 -13.08
N LEU A 749 12.14 4.17 -14.24
CA LEU A 749 13.33 4.83 -14.81
C LEU A 749 13.23 6.37 -14.84
N GLN A 750 12.01 6.89 -14.94
CA GLN A 750 11.75 8.32 -14.91
C GLN A 750 12.09 8.97 -13.56
N HIS A 751 11.97 8.23 -12.45
CA HIS A 751 12.29 8.69 -11.10
C HIS A 751 13.79 8.69 -10.86
N LEU A 752 14.50 7.61 -11.26
CA LEU A 752 15.96 7.52 -11.16
C LEU A 752 16.66 8.71 -11.82
N ARG A 753 16.20 9.10 -13.02
CA ARG A 753 16.77 10.23 -13.77
C ARG A 753 16.67 11.58 -13.05
N ARG A 754 15.73 11.74 -12.11
CA ARG A 754 15.53 12.99 -11.36
C ARG A 754 16.32 13.05 -10.07
N LEU A 755 16.85 11.93 -9.61
CA LEU A 755 17.58 11.83 -8.35
C LEU A 755 19.07 12.10 -8.61
N PRO A 756 19.77 12.83 -7.72
CA PRO A 756 21.20 13.05 -7.82
C PRO A 756 21.97 11.82 -7.29
N LEU A 757 21.71 10.66 -7.88
CA LEU A 757 22.41 9.41 -7.55
C LEU A 757 23.81 9.42 -8.16
N SER A 758 24.76 8.84 -7.43
CA SER A 758 26.13 8.60 -7.91
C SER A 758 26.42 7.12 -8.14
N GLU A 759 25.65 6.23 -7.50
CA GLU A 759 25.90 4.80 -7.46
C GLU A 759 24.58 4.03 -7.33
N VAL A 760 24.58 2.80 -7.83
CA VAL A 760 23.48 1.84 -7.71
C VAL A 760 24.07 0.50 -7.30
N LYS A 761 23.47 -0.15 -6.30
CA LYS A 761 23.86 -1.46 -5.81
C LYS A 761 22.89 -2.50 -6.37
N VAL A 762 23.42 -3.48 -7.07
CA VAL A 762 22.67 -4.63 -7.58
C VAL A 762 22.55 -5.63 -6.44
N ASP A 763 21.31 -6.02 -6.14
CA ASP A 763 20.99 -6.92 -5.05
C ASP A 763 21.73 -8.27 -5.16
N ARG A 764 22.18 -8.78 -4.00
CA ARG A 764 22.95 -10.02 -3.88
C ARG A 764 22.26 -11.21 -4.53
N SER A 765 20.93 -11.31 -4.48
CA SER A 765 20.19 -12.45 -4.99
C SER A 765 20.38 -12.68 -6.49
N PHE A 766 20.35 -11.62 -7.31
CA PHE A 766 20.61 -11.70 -8.74
C PHE A 766 22.08 -12.03 -9.05
N VAL A 767 23.00 -11.50 -8.23
CA VAL A 767 24.45 -11.72 -8.41
C VAL A 767 24.83 -13.17 -8.09
N LEU A 768 24.20 -13.79 -7.10
CA LEU A 768 24.42 -15.22 -6.80
C LEU A 768 23.90 -16.12 -7.91
N GLY A 769 22.70 -15.83 -8.44
CA GLY A 769 22.05 -16.63 -9.49
C GLY A 769 22.75 -16.57 -10.85
N MET A 770 23.55 -15.53 -11.14
CA MET A 770 24.10 -15.27 -12.47
C MET A 770 25.02 -16.37 -13.04
N THR A 771 25.53 -17.28 -12.21
CA THR A 771 26.39 -18.38 -12.66
C THR A 771 25.59 -19.60 -13.13
N GLU A 772 24.36 -19.74 -12.65
CA GLU A 772 23.51 -20.91 -12.88
C GLU A 772 22.29 -20.56 -13.75
N ASP A 773 21.78 -19.34 -13.67
CA ASP A 773 20.62 -18.86 -14.42
C ASP A 773 20.99 -17.78 -15.47
N ALA A 774 20.52 -18.02 -16.70
CA ALA A 774 20.70 -17.11 -17.81
C ALA A 774 19.84 -15.84 -17.70
N ASP A 775 18.67 -15.93 -17.04
CA ASP A 775 17.76 -14.80 -16.85
C ASP A 775 18.34 -13.84 -15.81
N ASP A 776 18.76 -14.32 -14.63
CA ASP A 776 19.50 -13.50 -13.64
C ASP A 776 20.76 -12.86 -14.26
N ALA A 777 21.53 -13.60 -15.05
CA ALA A 777 22.69 -13.05 -15.75
C ALA A 777 22.32 -11.96 -16.78
N ALA A 778 21.17 -12.08 -17.44
CA ALA A 778 20.66 -11.07 -18.36
C ALA A 778 20.15 -9.83 -17.62
N ILE A 779 19.50 -10.00 -16.46
CA ILE A 779 19.05 -8.92 -15.58
C ILE A 779 20.25 -8.11 -15.09
N VAL A 780 21.25 -8.75 -14.50
CA VAL A 780 22.46 -8.09 -13.99
C VAL A 780 23.18 -7.31 -15.10
N ARG A 781 23.37 -7.91 -16.28
CA ARG A 781 23.99 -7.24 -17.44
C ARG A 781 23.17 -6.03 -17.91
N SER A 782 21.85 -6.18 -17.98
CA SER A 782 20.95 -5.08 -18.38
C SER A 782 20.99 -3.94 -17.37
N MET A 783 21.07 -4.24 -16.07
CA MET A 783 21.23 -3.25 -15.00
C MET A 783 22.54 -2.49 -15.12
N ILE A 784 23.65 -3.21 -15.37
CA ILE A 784 24.97 -2.60 -15.57
C ILE A 784 24.94 -1.64 -16.77
N GLU A 785 24.40 -2.09 -17.90
CA GLU A 785 24.30 -1.26 -19.12
C GLU A 785 23.42 -0.03 -18.92
N LEU A 786 22.26 -0.20 -18.27
CA LEU A 786 21.33 0.88 -17.96
C LEU A 786 21.95 1.92 -17.02
N ALA A 787 22.55 1.48 -15.92
CA ALA A 787 23.20 2.37 -14.96
C ALA A 787 24.38 3.11 -15.61
N GLY A 788 25.17 2.42 -16.44
CA GLY A 788 26.22 3.02 -17.24
C GLY A 788 25.70 4.10 -18.21
N ALA A 789 24.56 3.85 -18.87
CA ALA A 789 23.91 4.84 -19.74
C ALA A 789 23.38 6.06 -18.97
N LEU A 790 23.07 5.91 -17.68
CA LEU A 790 22.69 6.99 -16.78
C LEU A 790 23.90 7.69 -16.13
N GLY A 791 25.12 7.21 -16.37
CA GLY A 791 26.35 7.72 -15.76
C GLY A 791 26.50 7.38 -14.28
N LEU A 792 25.82 6.32 -13.82
CA LEU A 792 25.86 5.83 -12.44
C LEU A 792 26.89 4.72 -12.30
N ARG A 793 27.63 4.71 -11.19
CA ARG A 793 28.53 3.60 -10.85
C ARG A 793 27.72 2.39 -10.38
N VAL A 794 28.14 1.19 -10.72
CA VAL A 794 27.46 -0.04 -10.32
C VAL A 794 28.28 -0.84 -9.31
N VAL A 795 27.67 -1.16 -8.18
CA VAL A 795 28.22 -2.06 -7.16
C VAL A 795 27.44 -3.37 -7.22
N ALA A 796 28.11 -4.49 -7.46
CA ALA A 796 27.50 -5.81 -7.34
C ALA A 796 27.72 -6.35 -5.92
N GLU A 797 26.64 -6.65 -5.22
CA GLU A 797 26.69 -7.27 -3.89
C GLU A 797 26.69 -8.79 -3.96
N GLY A 798 27.12 -9.45 -2.88
CA GLY A 798 27.03 -10.90 -2.80
C GLY A 798 28.03 -11.66 -3.69
N VAL A 799 29.15 -11.05 -4.06
CA VAL A 799 30.19 -11.76 -4.82
C VAL A 799 30.90 -12.76 -3.90
N GLU A 800 30.62 -14.05 -4.09
CA GLU A 800 31.11 -15.13 -3.21
C GLU A 800 32.24 -15.97 -3.82
N ASP A 801 32.33 -16.03 -5.15
CA ASP A 801 33.30 -16.86 -5.86
C ASP A 801 33.94 -16.16 -7.08
N GLU A 802 35.00 -16.78 -7.60
CA GLU A 802 35.78 -16.23 -8.71
C GLU A 802 35.03 -16.25 -10.06
N ARG A 803 34.09 -17.19 -10.27
CA ARG A 803 33.31 -17.26 -11.52
C ARG A 803 32.35 -16.07 -11.61
N THR A 804 31.60 -15.82 -10.53
CA THR A 804 30.72 -14.65 -10.37
C THR A 804 31.51 -13.35 -10.62
N TRP A 805 32.69 -13.22 -10.00
CA TRP A 805 33.58 -12.08 -10.23
C TRP A 805 34.00 -11.91 -11.70
N ARG A 806 34.37 -12.99 -12.40
CA ARG A 806 34.76 -12.93 -13.83
C ARG A 806 33.59 -12.51 -14.73
N LEU A 807 32.38 -12.99 -14.44
CA LEU A 807 31.18 -12.61 -15.20
C LEU A 807 30.86 -11.12 -15.01
N LEU A 808 30.94 -10.61 -13.78
CA LEU A 808 30.77 -9.18 -13.49
C LEU A 808 31.84 -8.31 -14.17
N HIS A 809 33.10 -8.75 -14.18
CA HIS A 809 34.16 -8.07 -14.93
C HIS A 809 33.87 -8.06 -16.44
N ALA A 810 33.43 -9.18 -17.00
CA ALA A 810 33.08 -9.27 -18.42
C ALA A 810 31.86 -8.40 -18.78
N ALA A 811 30.90 -8.27 -17.87
CA ALA A 811 29.73 -7.39 -18.03
C ALA A 811 30.09 -5.89 -17.85
N GLY A 812 31.30 -5.56 -17.38
CA GLY A 812 31.75 -4.19 -17.19
C GLY A 812 31.28 -3.54 -15.89
N CYS A 813 31.00 -4.33 -14.85
CA CYS A 813 30.65 -3.82 -13.52
C CYS A 813 31.83 -3.05 -12.89
N ASP A 814 31.55 -1.94 -12.20
CA ASP A 814 32.60 -1.06 -11.66
C ASP A 814 33.19 -1.59 -10.35
N VAL A 815 32.33 -1.98 -9.42
CA VAL A 815 32.69 -2.34 -8.04
C VAL A 815 32.03 -3.65 -7.65
N ALA A 816 32.72 -4.45 -6.85
CA ALA A 816 32.21 -5.68 -6.27
C ALA A 816 32.35 -5.67 -4.74
N GLN A 817 31.36 -6.22 -4.06
CA GLN A 817 31.33 -6.44 -2.62
C GLN A 817 30.82 -7.86 -2.33
N GLY A 818 31.47 -8.56 -1.41
CA GLY A 818 31.05 -9.90 -1.04
C GLY A 818 32.13 -10.73 -0.35
N TRP A 819 31.77 -11.96 0.04
CA TRP A 819 32.63 -12.85 0.83
C TRP A 819 33.83 -13.39 0.07
N PHE A 820 33.82 -13.33 -1.27
CA PHE A 820 34.99 -13.63 -2.09
C PHE A 820 36.21 -12.83 -1.64
N TYR A 821 36.01 -11.58 -1.22
CA TYR A 821 37.08 -10.71 -0.70
C TYR A 821 37.20 -10.78 0.81
N ALA A 822 36.11 -10.45 1.51
CA ALA A 822 36.06 -10.47 2.96
C ALA A 822 34.62 -10.43 3.50
N ARG A 823 34.43 -11.05 4.67
CA ARG A 823 33.23 -10.85 5.50
C ARG A 823 33.30 -9.48 6.19
N PRO A 824 32.16 -8.90 6.62
CA PRO A 824 32.17 -7.71 7.47
C PRO A 824 33.03 -7.91 8.71
N MET A 825 33.85 -6.93 9.07
CA MET A 825 34.79 -7.03 10.19
C MET A 825 34.87 -5.73 11.01
N PRO A 826 35.30 -5.76 12.28
CA PRO A 826 35.54 -4.56 13.08
C PRO A 826 36.61 -3.64 12.45
N ALA A 827 36.58 -2.34 12.77
CA ALA A 827 37.51 -1.35 12.22
C ALA A 827 39.00 -1.68 12.44
N GLU A 828 39.34 -2.26 13.59
CA GLU A 828 40.71 -2.67 13.92
C GLU A 828 41.19 -3.81 13.00
N GLU A 829 40.33 -4.80 12.77
CA GLU A 829 40.61 -5.92 11.88
C GLU A 829 40.70 -5.48 10.42
N LEU A 830 39.85 -4.55 9.99
CA LEU A 830 39.89 -3.98 8.64
C LEU A 830 41.24 -3.33 8.35
N THR A 831 41.79 -2.58 9.30
CA THR A 831 43.10 -1.93 9.14
C THR A 831 44.21 -2.98 8.92
N GLY A 832 44.15 -4.08 9.68
CA GLY A 832 45.07 -5.21 9.50
C GLY A 832 44.83 -6.02 8.22
N TRP A 833 43.59 -6.07 7.72
CA TRP A 833 43.24 -6.69 6.45
C TRP A 833 43.77 -5.85 5.26
N LEU A 834 43.56 -4.53 5.27
CA LEU A 834 44.03 -3.61 4.23
C LEU A 834 45.55 -3.70 4.03
N ALA A 835 46.32 -3.81 5.11
CA ALA A 835 47.78 -3.96 5.03
C ALA A 835 48.22 -5.27 4.35
N ARG A 836 47.42 -6.33 4.48
CA ARG A 836 47.70 -7.68 3.92
C ARG A 836 47.08 -7.90 2.55
N TYR A 837 46.06 -7.14 2.19
CA TYR A 837 45.31 -7.31 0.95
C TYR A 837 46.22 -7.16 -0.28
N ARG A 838 45.95 -7.98 -1.30
CA ARG A 838 46.63 -7.96 -2.59
C ARG A 838 45.57 -7.87 -3.69
N PRO A 839 45.62 -6.85 -4.55
CA PRO A 839 44.65 -6.68 -5.63
C PRO A 839 44.54 -7.90 -6.53
N VAL A 840 43.33 -8.44 -6.67
CA VAL A 840 43.02 -9.45 -7.69
C VAL A 840 42.79 -8.70 -9.01
N ARG A 841 43.69 -8.89 -9.97
CA ARG A 841 43.62 -8.22 -11.27
C ARG A 841 43.16 -9.19 -12.36
N PRO A 842 42.31 -8.75 -13.30
CA PRO A 842 41.99 -9.54 -14.48
C PRO A 842 43.28 -9.83 -15.26
N THR A 843 43.57 -11.11 -15.52
CA THR A 843 44.60 -11.46 -16.48
C THR A 843 44.07 -11.12 -17.86
N VAL A 844 44.65 -10.09 -18.51
CA VAL A 844 44.35 -9.76 -19.90
C VAL A 844 44.77 -10.96 -20.76
N THR A 845 43.83 -11.81 -21.11
CA THR A 845 44.00 -12.74 -22.22
C THR A 845 43.88 -11.92 -23.49
N ALA A 846 44.88 -12.02 -24.37
CA ALA A 846 45.07 -11.19 -25.56
C ALA A 846 43.99 -11.34 -26.66
N ASP A 847 42.81 -11.88 -26.35
CA ASP A 847 41.73 -12.15 -27.32
C ASP A 847 40.64 -11.07 -27.35
N GLY A 848 40.59 -10.16 -26.37
CA GLY A 848 39.56 -9.10 -26.28
C GLY A 848 39.69 -7.96 -27.29
N ASP A 849 40.85 -7.80 -27.93
CA ASP A 849 41.14 -6.67 -28.83
C ASP A 849 40.58 -6.86 -30.25
N ARG A 850 39.99 -8.03 -30.56
CA ARG A 850 39.33 -8.29 -31.85
C ARG A 850 37.85 -7.92 -31.90
N GLN A 851 37.17 -7.72 -30.77
CA GLN A 851 35.72 -7.45 -30.75
C GLN A 851 35.34 -5.97 -30.64
N ARG A 852 36.29 -5.05 -30.41
CA ARG A 852 36.04 -3.60 -30.39
C ARG A 852 36.39 -2.89 -31.71
N ARG A 853 35.92 -3.43 -32.85
CA ARG A 853 35.83 -2.64 -34.09
C ARG A 853 34.36 -2.43 -34.46
N PRO A 854 33.87 -1.17 -34.51
CA PRO A 854 32.53 -0.92 -35.00
C PRO A 854 32.48 -1.22 -36.50
N ALA A 855 31.50 -2.02 -36.92
CA ALA A 855 31.18 -2.16 -38.34
C ALA A 855 30.68 -0.80 -38.85
N ARG A 856 31.30 -0.35 -39.95
CA ARG A 856 30.95 0.90 -40.65
C ARG A 856 29.56 0.87 -41.26
#